data_AF-A0A1G8XKI9-F1
#
_entry.id   AF-A0A1G8XKI9-F1
#
_cell.length_a   1.000
_cell.length_b   1.000
_cell.length_c   1.000
_cell.angle_alpha   90.00
_cell.angle_beta   90.00
_cell.angle_gamma   90.00
#
_symmetry.space_group_name_H-M   'P 1'
#
loop_
_entity.id
_entity.type
_entity.pdbx_description
1 polymer ?
#
loop_
_entity_poly.entity_id
_entity_poly.type
_entity_poly.pdbx_seq_one_letter_code
_entity_poly.pdbx_strand_id
1 'polypeptide(L)'
;MHHLTVRHMRAYLTLLVCLVFSGSLFAQSAAPPVALSWLHETAPTQPVGVSWGVPWARGTVKKNQTFTLSNAQGETLPLQTWPLAYWPDGSLKWSGFATVATGDGFQLALGAAPAQPSPLQVEESAEALRINTGTLRCVLPKQGSVFLDSLVVEGRVVGTRGQLTCVLQQGPDGEVWETPARERYRSRVTKVTLEQRGPVRAVVRVEGVMKAEHGAREWLPFSLRLYFYQQSASVRLVHTLTFDGDQERDFIKGLGVTFTVPMREQLHNRHVRFAGEGPGIWAEPVRPLVGRIPFGRDRQLVFPDQEAGRRVADQEAFDERLQPLIRDLPFWNDYKLVQNTADGFFVQKRTNPQSTWLDAAAGTRATGLAFVGDVSGGLAVGVKDFWQSHPAALEIRDAARPEATLHAWLWSPYAADAMDMRHYDTTAHGLLATYEDVQPGLSTPYGIARTSELTLFASAAVPSHDVLSQQARQSSQPPLLVTTPAYVHAIDVFGVWSLPDRSTPGKRWLEAQLDQAIAFYQTQIEQHRWYGFWNYGDVMHAYDSVRHTWRYDIGGFAWDNTELASDMWLWYSYLRSGRADIFRMAEAMTRHTSEVDVYHLGELAGLGSRHNVRHWGDGSKEVRESQAASRRFYYYLTTDERTGDMMREVAEQADLAMTRLDPLRLILPKSDYPTHARIGPDWLALVGNWMTEWERTGDKRWRDKIMAGVTSFAKMPAGFYSGKDGAFGYDPATQQLYRLGEDLGYSHLSALMGGPEVAFELTHLLQNKKWDRLWLQFCRLWGAPEANIAEALGKPAALGRPELWYARFPAYVAAVENDPASAARAWDWFLGDKTQGPFEAHRVDGADVLKPVREVPTISTNNTAQWCLNAIELLELVGDQLPEQHPLWRDADRTKDLDGYERGSLLFQDRFDQGMRHWKAEAPNTAASAVTVEGGKLLIDVDGGATVWLDQKLSGDLWIEYKRKVVVDGGKNDRLSDLNQFWMASDPQNPDLFTRRGVFSEYDSLQLYYAGVGGNTNTTTRFRKYPGNGERVLHEDLTDPAHLLQPNREYTITILVKEGLTTFWVDGERYFAFQDSAPLREGYFGFRTVQSRQEIDDFRVYRLP
;
A
#
# COMPACT_ATOMS: atom_id res chain seq x y z
N MET A 1 -44.32 -77.08 24.38
CA MET A 1 -43.94 -77.54 23.02
C MET A 1 -43.40 -76.29 22.32
N HIS A 2 -42.07 -76.18 22.17
CA HIS A 2 -41.35 -76.35 20.89
C HIS A 2 -41.68 -75.21 19.89
N HIS A 3 -40.76 -74.38 19.36
CA HIS A 3 -39.31 -74.21 19.51
C HIS A 3 -38.96 -72.73 19.11
N LEU A 4 -37.75 -72.16 19.16
CA LEU A 4 -36.37 -72.69 19.32
C LEU A 4 -35.52 -71.72 20.19
N THR A 5 -34.23 -71.54 19.91
CA THR A 5 -33.22 -70.66 20.56
C THR A 5 -32.83 -69.47 19.61
N VAL A 6 -32.02 -68.43 19.91
CA VAL A 6 -30.69 -68.34 20.54
C VAL A 6 -30.33 -66.87 20.97
N ARG A 7 -29.77 -66.69 22.18
CA ARG A 7 -28.84 -65.61 22.68
C ARG A 7 -29.27 -64.13 22.93
N HIS A 8 -28.93 -63.71 24.16
CA HIS A 8 -28.44 -62.37 24.60
C HIS A 8 -29.46 -61.25 24.92
N MET A 9 -30.24 -61.46 25.99
CA MET A 9 -30.92 -60.40 26.75
C MET A 9 -30.44 -60.38 28.22
N ARG A 10 -29.18 -59.98 28.46
CA ARG A 10 -28.59 -59.75 29.80
C ARG A 10 -27.51 -58.65 29.76
N ALA A 11 -27.93 -57.39 29.64
CA ALA A 11 -27.06 -56.21 29.87
C ALA A 11 -27.83 -54.91 30.21
N TYR A 12 -29.17 -54.93 30.28
CA TYR A 12 -30.01 -53.72 30.31
C TYR A 12 -30.46 -53.26 31.71
N LEU A 13 -29.87 -53.77 32.79
CA LEU A 13 -30.29 -53.43 34.18
C LEU A 13 -29.14 -53.02 35.12
N THR A 14 -28.01 -52.57 34.57
CA THR A 14 -26.85 -52.09 35.35
C THR A 14 -26.29 -50.75 34.83
N LEU A 15 -27.11 -49.95 34.14
CA LEU A 15 -26.69 -48.68 33.54
C LEU A 15 -27.67 -47.52 33.77
N LEU A 16 -28.48 -47.59 34.84
CA LEU A 16 -29.44 -46.56 35.24
C LEU A 16 -29.14 -45.88 36.60
N VAL A 17 -27.96 -46.11 37.17
CA VAL A 17 -27.55 -45.55 38.48
C VAL A 17 -26.26 -44.69 38.39
N CYS A 18 -25.55 -44.71 37.25
CA CYS A 18 -24.41 -43.80 36.98
C CYS A 18 -24.80 -42.58 36.12
N LEU A 19 -26.07 -42.16 36.16
CA LEU A 19 -26.64 -41.11 35.29
C LEU A 19 -27.09 -39.85 36.07
N VAL A 20 -26.50 -39.61 37.25
CA VAL A 20 -26.78 -38.43 38.10
C VAL A 20 -25.50 -37.66 38.52
N PHE A 21 -24.30 -38.22 38.31
CA PHE A 21 -23.02 -37.56 38.62
C PHE A 21 -21.98 -37.68 37.49
N SER A 22 -22.39 -37.28 36.29
CA SER A 22 -21.49 -36.94 35.18
C SER A 22 -22.01 -35.67 34.52
N GLY A 23 -21.82 -34.55 35.22
CA GLY A 23 -21.94 -33.23 34.61
C GLY A 23 -20.87 -33.09 33.53
N SER A 24 -21.20 -33.51 32.31
CA SER A 24 -20.41 -33.21 31.13
C SER A 24 -20.36 -31.70 30.98
N LEU A 25 -19.28 -31.11 31.46
CA LEU A 25 -18.79 -29.83 31.00
C LEU A 25 -18.77 -29.91 29.47
N PHE A 26 -19.75 -29.29 28.83
CA PHE A 26 -19.61 -28.84 27.45
C PHE A 26 -18.52 -27.78 27.47
N ALA A 27 -17.26 -28.23 27.42
CA ALA A 27 -16.17 -27.39 27.01
C ALA A 27 -16.58 -26.81 25.67
N GLN A 28 -16.85 -25.51 25.63
CA GLN A 28 -16.91 -24.81 24.35
C GLN A 28 -15.59 -25.12 23.66
N SER A 29 -15.67 -25.77 22.49
CA SER A 29 -14.53 -25.83 21.58
C SER A 29 -14.14 -24.37 21.31
N ALA A 30 -13.04 -23.94 21.93
CA ALA A 30 -12.52 -22.61 21.71
C ALA A 30 -12.13 -22.53 20.23
N ALA A 31 -12.58 -21.48 19.55
CA ALA A 31 -12.10 -21.18 18.22
C ALA A 31 -10.55 -21.10 18.27
N PRO A 32 -9.84 -21.64 17.27
CA PRO A 32 -8.39 -21.59 17.26
C PRO A 32 -7.90 -20.12 17.33
N PRO A 33 -6.76 -19.85 17.98
CA PRO A 33 -6.17 -18.52 17.97
C PRO A 33 -5.95 -18.00 16.55
N VAL A 34 -6.20 -16.71 16.36
CA VAL A 34 -5.94 -15.99 15.11
C VAL A 34 -4.49 -15.48 15.16
N ALA A 35 -3.66 -16.00 14.26
CA ALA A 35 -2.29 -15.53 14.10
C ALA A 35 -2.27 -14.12 13.47
N LEU A 36 -1.44 -13.24 14.02
CA LEU A 36 -1.28 -11.86 13.58
C LEU A 36 0.21 -11.57 13.32
N SER A 37 0.50 -10.89 12.21
CA SER A 37 1.83 -10.39 11.86
C SER A 37 1.79 -8.88 11.65
N TRP A 38 2.97 -8.24 11.59
CA TRP A 38 3.05 -6.90 11.02
C TRP A 38 2.79 -6.97 9.51
N LEU A 39 2.19 -5.92 8.95
CA LEU A 39 2.01 -5.75 7.50
C LEU A 39 3.37 -5.71 6.77
N HIS A 40 4.37 -5.06 7.38
CA HIS A 40 5.74 -4.99 6.89
C HIS A 40 6.60 -5.96 7.72
N GLU A 41 7.52 -6.68 7.09
CA GLU A 41 8.34 -7.70 7.76
C GLU A 41 9.20 -7.15 8.91
N THR A 42 9.52 -5.85 8.87
CA THR A 42 10.26 -5.18 9.94
C THR A 42 9.33 -4.78 11.09
N ALA A 43 9.42 -5.50 12.21
CA ALA A 43 8.75 -5.13 13.45
C ALA A 43 9.25 -3.76 13.99
N PRO A 44 8.37 -2.97 14.65
CA PRO A 44 8.79 -1.76 15.36
C PRO A 44 9.82 -2.07 16.46
N THR A 45 10.85 -1.23 16.55
CA THR A 45 11.92 -1.31 17.57
C THR A 45 11.50 -0.79 18.95
N GLN A 46 10.42 -0.02 19.01
CA GLN A 46 9.82 0.53 20.23
C GLN A 46 8.34 0.16 20.29
N PRO A 47 7.71 0.05 21.48
CA PRO A 47 6.28 -0.19 21.59
C PRO A 47 5.46 0.91 20.88
N VAL A 48 4.64 0.51 19.92
CA VAL A 48 3.75 1.43 19.17
C VAL A 48 2.28 1.12 19.45
N GLY A 49 1.48 2.17 19.57
CA GLY A 49 0.03 2.05 19.58
C GLY A 49 -0.49 1.67 18.18
N VAL A 50 -1.19 0.55 18.08
CA VAL A 50 -1.72 0.02 16.81
C VAL A 50 -3.19 -0.37 16.96
N SER A 51 -3.98 -0.17 15.91
CA SER A 51 -5.34 -0.69 15.79
C SER A 51 -5.52 -1.43 14.46
N TRP A 52 -6.31 -2.49 14.48
CA TRP A 52 -6.59 -3.35 13.33
C TRP A 52 -7.95 -4.05 13.53
N GLY A 53 -8.52 -4.61 12.47
CA GLY A 53 -9.72 -5.45 12.57
C GLY A 53 -9.48 -6.92 12.24
N VAL A 54 -10.37 -7.77 12.72
CA VAL A 54 -10.39 -9.22 12.47
C VAL A 54 -11.81 -9.66 12.11
N PRO A 55 -12.01 -10.43 11.01
CA PRO A 55 -13.31 -11.00 10.64
C PRO A 55 -13.64 -12.24 11.47
N TRP A 56 -14.92 -12.59 11.58
CA TRP A 56 -15.39 -13.78 12.31
C TRP A 56 -16.50 -14.49 11.55
N ALA A 57 -16.46 -15.82 11.51
CA ALA A 57 -17.47 -16.63 10.85
C ALA A 57 -18.84 -16.48 11.53
N ARG A 58 -19.90 -16.51 10.72
CA ARG A 58 -21.28 -16.30 11.16
C ARG A 58 -21.67 -17.24 12.30
N GLY A 59 -22.25 -16.66 13.35
CA GLY A 59 -22.70 -17.37 14.56
C GLY A 59 -21.59 -17.74 15.55
N THR A 60 -20.31 -17.58 15.22
CA THR A 60 -19.20 -18.04 16.09
C THR A 60 -18.90 -17.09 17.26
N VAL A 61 -18.88 -15.78 16.99
CA VAL A 61 -18.50 -14.75 17.97
C VAL A 61 -19.72 -13.91 18.35
N LYS A 62 -20.02 -13.85 19.64
CA LYS A 62 -21.14 -13.05 20.19
C LYS A 62 -20.71 -11.61 20.43
N LYS A 63 -21.66 -10.67 20.38
CA LYS A 63 -21.44 -9.23 20.63
C LYS A 63 -20.70 -8.89 21.93
N ASN A 64 -20.79 -9.77 22.94
CA ASN A 64 -20.23 -9.57 24.28
C ASN A 64 -18.90 -10.34 24.48
N GLN A 65 -18.33 -10.92 23.42
CA GLN A 65 -17.15 -11.78 23.51
C GLN A 65 -15.93 -10.99 23.98
N THR A 66 -15.17 -11.57 24.90
CA THR A 66 -13.86 -11.05 25.29
C THR A 66 -12.75 -11.77 24.55
N PHE A 67 -11.63 -11.09 24.35
CA PHE A 67 -10.45 -11.61 23.68
C PHE A 67 -9.20 -11.40 24.53
N THR A 68 -8.16 -12.19 24.26
CA THR A 68 -6.81 -12.02 24.79
C THR A 68 -5.82 -12.00 23.63
N LEU A 69 -4.72 -11.27 23.80
CA LEU A 69 -3.63 -11.17 22.82
C LEU A 69 -2.31 -11.54 23.50
N SER A 70 -1.54 -12.46 22.92
CA SER A 70 -0.19 -12.78 23.39
C SER A 70 0.86 -12.62 22.30
N ASN A 71 2.12 -12.39 22.67
CA ASN A 71 3.28 -12.40 21.77
C ASN A 71 3.96 -13.78 21.67
N ALA A 72 5.03 -13.89 20.87
CA ALA A 72 5.84 -15.11 20.72
C ALA A 72 6.40 -15.65 22.05
N GLN A 73 6.62 -14.78 23.03
CA GLN A 73 7.14 -15.11 24.36
C GLN A 73 6.05 -15.62 25.32
N GLY A 74 4.78 -15.64 24.91
CA GLY A 74 3.63 -16.02 25.72
C GLY A 74 3.15 -14.93 26.69
N GLU A 75 3.70 -13.73 26.62
CA GLU A 75 3.28 -12.59 27.43
C GLU A 75 1.94 -12.06 26.92
N THR A 76 1.00 -11.80 27.83
CA THR A 76 -0.32 -11.26 27.47
C THR A 76 -0.28 -9.74 27.44
N LEU A 77 -0.73 -9.15 26.33
CA LEU A 77 -0.66 -7.73 26.04
C LEU A 77 -1.93 -6.95 26.44
N PRO A 78 -1.83 -5.62 26.66
CA PRO A 78 -3.00 -4.74 26.78
C PRO A 78 -3.90 -4.86 25.54
N LEU A 79 -5.16 -5.25 25.71
CA LEU A 79 -6.11 -5.35 24.59
C LEU A 79 -7.40 -4.58 24.87
N GLN A 80 -7.79 -3.77 23.91
CA GLN A 80 -9.09 -3.12 23.81
C GLN A 80 -9.79 -3.62 22.55
N THR A 81 -11.11 -3.81 22.61
CA THR A 81 -11.91 -4.38 21.51
C THR A 81 -13.26 -3.70 21.39
N TRP A 82 -13.79 -3.62 20.17
CA TRP A 82 -15.13 -3.09 19.86
C TRP A 82 -15.69 -3.73 18.58
N PRO A 83 -17.03 -3.79 18.40
CA PRO A 83 -17.62 -4.26 17.15
C PRO A 83 -17.38 -3.26 16.00
N LEU A 84 -17.11 -3.77 14.80
CA LEU A 84 -17.07 -3.00 13.55
C LEU A 84 -18.23 -3.35 12.61
N ALA A 85 -18.63 -4.62 12.57
CA ALA A 85 -19.79 -5.10 11.82
C ALA A 85 -20.41 -6.34 12.43
N TYR A 86 -21.66 -6.61 12.06
CA TYR A 86 -22.51 -7.71 12.52
C TYR A 86 -23.04 -8.53 11.34
N TRP A 87 -23.22 -9.82 11.58
CA TRP A 87 -24.02 -10.68 10.72
C TRP A 87 -25.52 -10.44 10.93
N PRO A 88 -26.40 -10.84 9.99
CA PRO A 88 -27.86 -10.69 10.12
C PRO A 88 -28.48 -11.37 11.35
N ASP A 89 -27.80 -12.33 11.97
CA ASP A 89 -28.20 -12.98 13.23
C ASP A 89 -27.71 -12.27 14.50
N GLY A 90 -26.94 -11.19 14.37
CA GLY A 90 -26.40 -10.40 15.48
C GLY A 90 -25.07 -10.90 16.07
N SER A 91 -24.47 -11.97 15.51
CA SER A 91 -23.07 -12.31 15.77
C SER A 91 -22.12 -11.25 15.16
N LEU A 92 -20.91 -11.13 15.68
CA LEU A 92 -19.91 -10.20 15.12
C LEU A 92 -19.43 -10.73 13.76
N LYS A 93 -19.44 -9.86 12.75
CA LYS A 93 -18.81 -10.09 11.44
C LYS A 93 -17.38 -9.57 11.43
N TRP A 94 -17.17 -8.39 12.02
CA TRP A 94 -15.84 -7.80 12.23
C TRP A 94 -15.74 -7.21 13.64
N SER A 95 -14.58 -7.39 14.27
CA SER A 95 -14.22 -6.74 15.53
C SER A 95 -12.94 -5.92 15.33
N GLY A 96 -12.93 -4.71 15.87
CA GLY A 96 -11.76 -3.84 15.95
C GLY A 96 -11.00 -4.07 17.25
N PHE A 97 -9.69 -3.92 17.18
CA PHE A 97 -8.78 -4.13 18.29
C PHE A 97 -7.78 -2.98 18.38
N ALA A 98 -7.30 -2.70 19.60
CA ALA A 98 -6.20 -1.80 19.86
C ALA A 98 -5.27 -2.39 20.93
N THR A 99 -3.96 -2.28 20.69
CA THR A 99 -2.88 -2.70 21.60
C THR A 99 -1.74 -1.69 21.55
N VAL A 100 -0.74 -1.90 22.41
CA VAL A 100 0.58 -1.27 22.33
C VAL A 100 1.60 -2.41 22.20
N ALA A 101 2.22 -2.54 21.03
CA ALA A 101 2.98 -3.73 20.64
C ALA A 101 4.37 -3.42 20.09
N THR A 102 5.27 -4.39 20.28
CA THR A 102 6.62 -4.51 19.73
C THR A 102 6.96 -6.00 19.66
N GLY A 103 7.97 -6.41 18.90
CA GLY A 103 8.26 -7.84 18.66
C GLY A 103 7.26 -8.48 17.69
N ASP A 104 7.08 -9.79 17.78
CA ASP A 104 6.39 -10.62 16.78
C ASP A 104 5.58 -11.81 17.37
N GLY A 105 5.11 -12.67 16.48
CA GLY A 105 4.41 -13.93 16.82
C GLY A 105 3.08 -13.76 17.56
N PHE A 106 2.31 -12.72 17.23
CA PHE A 106 1.09 -12.38 17.95
C PHE A 106 -0.04 -13.39 17.72
N GLN A 107 -0.77 -13.72 18.78
CA GLN A 107 -1.89 -14.66 18.78
C GLN A 107 -3.10 -14.04 19.49
N LEU A 108 -4.22 -13.87 18.78
CA LEU A 108 -5.48 -13.37 19.31
C LEU A 108 -6.45 -14.54 19.57
N ALA A 109 -6.86 -14.74 20.82
CA ALA A 109 -7.71 -15.86 21.21
C ALA A 109 -8.97 -15.40 21.96
N LEU A 110 -10.00 -16.26 22.00
CA LEU A 110 -11.17 -16.07 22.85
C LEU A 110 -10.77 -16.25 24.32
N GLY A 111 -11.03 -15.26 25.17
CA GLY A 111 -10.64 -15.30 26.58
C GLY A 111 -10.82 -13.95 27.27
N ALA A 112 -10.69 -13.87 28.58
CA ALA A 112 -10.69 -12.59 29.27
C ALA A 112 -9.30 -11.95 29.15
N ALA A 113 -9.21 -10.72 28.64
CA ALA A 113 -7.98 -9.92 28.77
C ALA A 113 -7.68 -9.66 30.26
N PRO A 114 -6.40 -9.63 30.67
CA PRO A 114 -6.02 -9.27 32.03
C PRO A 114 -6.39 -7.82 32.34
N ALA A 115 -6.71 -7.55 33.61
CA ALA A 115 -6.94 -6.19 34.10
C ALA A 115 -5.69 -5.33 33.92
N GLN A 116 -5.86 -4.12 33.38
CA GLN A 116 -4.74 -3.25 33.03
C GLN A 116 -4.20 -2.51 34.26
N PRO A 117 -2.90 -2.65 34.63
CA PRO A 117 -2.37 -2.03 35.86
C PRO A 117 -2.36 -0.51 35.85
N SER A 118 -2.08 0.09 34.68
CA SER A 118 -1.92 1.53 34.49
C SER A 118 -2.67 1.99 33.23
N PRO A 119 -4.01 1.97 33.23
CA PRO A 119 -4.82 2.26 32.04
C PRO A 119 -4.72 3.74 31.64
N LEU A 120 -4.96 4.01 30.35
CA LEU A 120 -5.16 5.36 29.83
C LEU A 120 -6.35 6.02 30.54
N GLN A 121 -6.18 7.27 30.96
CA GLN A 121 -7.18 8.05 31.68
C GLN A 121 -7.69 9.21 30.83
N VAL A 122 -9.00 9.47 30.89
CA VAL A 122 -9.68 10.59 30.21
C VAL A 122 -10.58 11.31 31.21
N GLU A 123 -10.21 12.53 31.56
CA GLU A 123 -11.05 13.44 32.34
C GLU A 123 -11.76 14.42 31.40
N GLU A 124 -13.02 14.70 31.69
CA GLU A 124 -13.85 15.56 30.86
C GLU A 124 -14.49 16.66 31.73
N SER A 125 -14.29 17.92 31.31
CA SER A 125 -14.95 19.09 31.91
C SER A 125 -15.75 19.86 30.86
N ALA A 126 -16.39 20.96 31.25
CA ALA A 126 -17.11 21.82 30.31
C ALA A 126 -16.14 22.56 29.34
N GLU A 127 -14.92 22.82 29.80
CA GLU A 127 -13.91 23.63 29.11
C GLU A 127 -12.95 22.79 28.26
N ALA A 128 -12.62 21.56 28.68
CA ALA A 128 -11.58 20.74 28.06
C ALA A 128 -11.75 19.23 28.29
N LEU A 129 -11.13 18.43 27.42
CA LEU A 129 -10.74 17.05 27.71
C LEU A 129 -9.28 17.03 28.17
N ARG A 130 -8.96 16.17 29.15
CA ARG A 130 -7.59 15.92 29.62
C ARG A 130 -7.29 14.43 29.47
N ILE A 131 -6.27 14.12 28.68
CA ILE A 131 -5.85 12.75 28.40
C ILE A 131 -4.54 12.48 29.13
N ASN A 132 -4.42 11.34 29.81
CA ASN A 132 -3.18 10.88 30.43
C ASN A 132 -2.91 9.44 29.98
N THR A 133 -1.87 9.25 29.16
CA THR A 133 -1.45 7.93 28.67
C THR A 133 -0.60 7.17 29.69
N GLY A 134 -0.06 7.86 30.70
CA GLY A 134 0.97 7.38 31.61
C GLY A 134 2.32 8.07 31.37
N THR A 135 2.73 8.22 30.10
CA THR A 135 3.98 8.89 29.69
C THR A 135 3.75 10.31 29.16
N LEU A 136 2.54 10.60 28.66
CA LEU A 136 2.10 11.91 28.18
C LEU A 136 0.81 12.34 28.87
N ARG A 137 0.74 13.61 29.24
CA ARG A 137 -0.52 14.30 29.55
C ARG A 137 -0.81 15.34 28.47
N CYS A 138 -2.04 15.37 27.98
CA CYS A 138 -2.49 16.26 26.92
C CYS A 138 -3.79 16.96 27.31
N VAL A 139 -3.93 18.25 26.96
CA VAL A 139 -5.14 19.05 27.19
C VAL A 139 -5.72 19.50 25.85
N LEU A 140 -7.00 19.20 25.63
CA LEU A 140 -7.74 19.53 24.41
C LEU A 140 -8.91 20.45 24.78
N PRO A 141 -8.82 21.77 24.54
CA PRO A 141 -9.91 22.70 24.86
C PRO A 141 -11.11 22.48 23.93
N LYS A 142 -12.33 22.70 24.46
CA LYS A 142 -13.59 22.49 23.73
C LYS A 142 -14.00 23.67 22.83
N GLN A 143 -13.27 24.78 22.88
CA GLN A 143 -13.58 26.03 22.18
C GLN A 143 -12.33 26.89 21.96
N GLY A 144 -12.44 27.90 21.10
CA GLY A 144 -11.36 28.86 20.81
C GLY A 144 -10.56 28.47 19.57
N SER A 145 -9.36 29.04 19.39
CA SER A 145 -8.56 28.80 18.18
C SER A 145 -7.59 27.63 18.26
N VAL A 146 -7.36 27.13 19.47
CA VAL A 146 -6.47 26.01 19.79
C VAL A 146 -7.28 24.71 19.81
N PHE A 147 -6.77 23.64 19.19
CA PHE A 147 -7.32 22.28 19.36
C PHE A 147 -6.53 21.45 20.37
N LEU A 148 -5.26 21.80 20.62
CA LEU A 148 -4.37 21.15 21.59
C LEU A 148 -3.64 22.22 22.40
N ASP A 149 -3.98 22.34 23.68
CA ASP A 149 -3.43 23.38 24.55
C ASP A 149 -2.00 23.05 24.97
N SER A 150 -1.76 21.85 25.47
CA SER A 150 -0.46 21.44 26.02
C SER A 150 -0.17 19.94 25.87
N LEU A 151 1.11 19.63 25.66
CA LEU A 151 1.73 18.30 25.74
C LEU A 151 2.74 18.32 26.88
N VAL A 152 2.57 17.43 27.86
CA VAL A 152 3.39 17.37 29.07
C VAL A 152 4.00 15.98 29.25
N VAL A 153 5.32 15.90 29.24
CA VAL A 153 6.11 14.67 29.47
C VAL A 153 6.98 14.90 30.70
N GLU A 154 7.02 13.96 31.64
CA GLU A 154 7.77 14.08 32.91
C GLU A 154 7.52 15.41 33.67
N GLY A 155 6.27 15.90 33.65
CA GLY A 155 5.88 17.17 34.28
C GLY A 155 6.36 18.44 33.55
N ARG A 156 7.04 18.31 32.40
CA ARG A 156 7.55 19.42 31.59
C ARG A 156 6.72 19.60 30.32
N VAL A 157 6.35 20.83 30.01
CA VAL A 157 5.56 21.20 28.83
C VAL A 157 6.44 21.20 27.58
N VAL A 158 6.31 20.22 26.69
CA VAL A 158 7.20 20.08 25.52
C VAL A 158 6.58 20.55 24.20
N GLY A 159 5.29 20.84 24.20
CA GLY A 159 4.60 21.55 23.12
C GLY A 159 3.29 22.18 23.61
N THR A 160 2.88 23.29 23.00
CA THR A 160 1.63 24.00 23.31
C THR A 160 0.97 24.59 22.07
N ARG A 161 -0.26 25.09 22.21
CA ARG A 161 -0.99 25.89 21.20
C ARG A 161 -1.03 25.25 19.81
N GLY A 162 -1.40 23.98 19.74
CA GLY A 162 -1.76 23.31 18.49
C GLY A 162 -2.92 24.03 17.80
N GLN A 163 -2.66 24.62 16.64
CA GLN A 163 -3.60 25.39 15.83
C GLN A 163 -3.47 24.99 14.36
N LEU A 164 -4.57 25.04 13.60
CA LEU A 164 -4.50 25.06 12.15
C LEU A 164 -4.28 26.49 11.67
N THR A 165 -3.51 26.65 10.60
CA THR A 165 -3.26 27.94 9.94
C THR A 165 -3.49 27.80 8.45
N CYS A 166 -4.12 28.82 7.86
CA CYS A 166 -4.26 28.96 6.42
C CYS A 166 -3.86 30.39 6.02
N VAL A 167 -3.24 30.55 4.86
CA VAL A 167 -2.96 31.83 4.22
C VAL A 167 -3.77 31.86 2.93
N LEU A 168 -4.79 32.71 2.90
CA LEU A 168 -5.64 32.92 1.74
C LEU A 168 -5.07 34.06 0.89
N GLN A 169 -4.99 33.88 -0.42
CA GLN A 169 -4.62 34.89 -1.40
C GLN A 169 -5.87 35.39 -2.13
N GLN A 170 -5.96 36.71 -2.32
CA GLN A 170 -7.08 37.37 -2.98
C GLN A 170 -6.90 37.32 -4.50
N GLY A 171 -7.40 36.27 -5.14
CA GLY A 171 -7.24 36.01 -6.57
C GLY A 171 -6.02 35.13 -6.91
N PRO A 172 -5.93 34.67 -8.18
CA PRO A 172 -4.83 33.84 -8.66
C PRO A 172 -3.52 34.63 -8.67
N ASP A 173 -2.38 33.93 -8.77
CA ASP A 173 -1.12 34.61 -9.07
C ASP A 173 -1.18 35.25 -10.47
N GLY A 174 -0.58 36.43 -10.58
CA GLY A 174 -0.49 37.20 -11.82
C GLY A 174 0.92 37.15 -12.40
N GLU A 175 1.37 38.26 -12.98
CA GLU A 175 2.76 38.43 -13.40
C GLU A 175 3.72 38.35 -12.20
N VAL A 176 4.97 37.92 -12.43
CA VAL A 176 5.96 37.63 -11.37
C VAL A 176 6.28 38.83 -10.46
N TRP A 177 6.03 40.05 -10.91
CA TRP A 177 6.20 41.28 -10.13
C TRP A 177 4.94 41.75 -9.38
N GLU A 178 3.79 41.10 -9.56
CA GLU A 178 2.52 41.42 -8.90
C GLU A 178 2.13 40.31 -7.92
N THR A 179 2.30 40.57 -6.62
CA THR A 179 1.85 39.64 -5.58
C THR A 179 0.48 40.07 -5.04
N PRO A 180 -0.58 39.24 -5.17
CA PRO A 180 -1.89 39.58 -4.62
C PRO A 180 -1.90 39.67 -3.09
N ALA A 181 -2.87 40.39 -2.53
CA ALA A 181 -3.01 40.53 -1.08
C ALA A 181 -3.27 39.17 -0.40
N ARG A 182 -2.71 38.99 0.81
CA ARG A 182 -2.81 37.75 1.58
C ARG A 182 -3.36 38.01 2.99
N GLU A 183 -4.22 37.12 3.45
CA GLU A 183 -4.81 37.16 4.80
C GLU A 183 -4.57 35.83 5.52
N ARG A 184 -4.30 35.88 6.84
CA ARG A 184 -4.14 34.69 7.66
C ARG A 184 -5.46 34.29 8.33
N TYR A 185 -5.76 33.00 8.28
CA TYR A 185 -6.86 32.34 8.93
C TYR A 185 -6.31 31.34 9.96
N ARG A 186 -7.03 31.16 11.07
CA ARG A 186 -6.70 30.18 12.11
C ARG A 186 -7.90 29.27 12.36
N SER A 187 -7.67 28.05 12.85
CA SER A 187 -8.75 27.21 13.34
C SER A 187 -9.64 27.95 14.34
N ARG A 188 -10.95 27.70 14.30
CA ARG A 188 -11.91 27.94 15.38
C ARG A 188 -12.62 26.63 15.69
N VAL A 189 -12.33 26.05 16.84
CA VAL A 189 -13.01 24.85 17.35
C VAL A 189 -14.46 25.19 17.65
N THR A 190 -15.38 24.40 17.09
CA THR A 190 -16.84 24.51 17.30
C THR A 190 -17.39 23.35 18.12
N LYS A 191 -16.77 22.17 18.03
CA LYS A 191 -17.21 20.96 18.75
C LYS A 191 -16.02 20.03 19.03
N VAL A 192 -16.06 19.36 20.18
CA VAL A 192 -15.11 18.31 20.55
C VAL A 192 -15.88 17.12 21.09
N THR A 193 -15.65 15.95 20.49
CA THR A 193 -16.34 14.69 20.76
C THR A 193 -15.33 13.62 21.15
N LEU A 194 -15.51 13.01 22.32
CA LEU A 194 -14.78 11.80 22.70
C LEU A 194 -15.45 10.60 22.03
N GLU A 195 -14.95 10.20 20.85
CA GLU A 195 -15.52 9.10 20.07
C GLU A 195 -15.21 7.72 20.68
N GLN A 196 -14.04 7.57 21.31
CA GLN A 196 -13.66 6.32 21.99
C GLN A 196 -13.03 6.60 23.36
N ARG A 197 -13.55 5.92 24.39
CA ARG A 197 -13.03 5.91 25.77
C ARG A 197 -12.72 4.47 26.16
N GLY A 198 -11.44 4.12 26.26
CA GLY A 198 -11.02 2.79 26.72
C GLY A 198 -9.65 2.79 27.39
N PRO A 199 -9.26 1.68 28.03
CA PRO A 199 -8.06 1.60 28.86
C PRO A 199 -6.75 1.56 28.07
N VAL A 200 -6.80 1.23 26.77
CA VAL A 200 -5.63 1.15 25.89
C VAL A 200 -5.60 2.30 24.90
N ARG A 201 -6.74 2.66 24.31
CA ARG A 201 -6.87 3.67 23.26
C ARG A 201 -8.03 4.64 23.56
N ALA A 202 -7.77 5.93 23.34
CA ALA A 202 -8.80 6.96 23.26
C ALA A 202 -8.73 7.72 21.93
N VAL A 203 -9.89 8.14 21.43
CA VAL A 203 -10.04 8.89 20.17
C VAL A 203 -10.87 10.13 20.44
N VAL A 204 -10.34 11.29 20.09
CA VAL A 204 -11.01 12.58 20.22
C VAL A 204 -11.12 13.23 18.85
N ARG A 205 -12.35 13.51 18.42
CA ARG A 205 -12.67 14.30 17.23
C ARG A 205 -12.88 15.76 17.62
N VAL A 206 -12.18 16.66 16.96
CA VAL A 206 -12.28 18.12 17.07
C VAL A 206 -12.76 18.65 15.73
N GLU A 207 -13.86 19.39 15.74
CA GLU A 207 -14.51 19.91 14.54
C GLU A 207 -14.49 21.45 14.59
N GLY A 208 -14.36 22.08 13.43
CA GLY A 208 -14.28 23.54 13.36
C GLY A 208 -14.24 24.09 11.94
N VAL A 209 -13.91 25.38 11.86
CA VAL A 209 -13.77 26.16 10.62
C VAL A 209 -12.54 27.04 10.70
N MET A 210 -11.98 27.42 9.56
CA MET A 210 -10.94 28.44 9.46
C MET A 210 -11.55 29.84 9.54
N LYS A 211 -11.13 30.62 10.54
CA LYS A 211 -11.59 31.98 10.80
C LYS A 211 -10.53 33.01 10.46
N ALA A 212 -10.93 34.08 9.79
CA ALA A 212 -10.11 35.26 9.50
C ALA A 212 -9.52 35.86 10.79
N GLU A 213 -8.21 36.15 10.79
CA GLU A 213 -7.58 36.87 11.90
C GLU A 213 -8.03 38.34 11.96
N HIS A 214 -8.45 38.90 10.82
CA HIS A 214 -8.87 40.30 10.68
C HIS A 214 -10.26 40.43 10.03
N GLY A 215 -11.25 39.70 10.55
CA GLY A 215 -12.62 39.86 10.10
C GLY A 215 -13.61 38.90 10.77
N ALA A 216 -14.76 38.76 10.12
CA ALA A 216 -15.82 37.83 10.52
C ALA A 216 -15.93 36.60 9.58
N ARG A 217 -15.14 36.52 8.50
CA ARG A 217 -15.20 35.41 7.55
C ARG A 217 -14.77 34.11 8.23
N GLU A 218 -15.59 33.09 8.05
CA GLU A 218 -15.36 31.71 8.45
C GLU A 218 -15.65 30.82 7.23
N TRP A 219 -14.79 29.86 6.97
CA TRP A 219 -14.81 28.95 5.81
C TRP A 219 -13.90 27.74 6.10
N LEU A 220 -13.68 26.87 5.12
CA LEU A 220 -12.85 25.68 5.15
C LEU A 220 -13.08 24.82 6.42
N PRO A 221 -14.23 24.13 6.51
CA PRO A 221 -14.51 23.17 7.58
C PRO A 221 -13.39 22.14 7.74
N PHE A 222 -13.09 21.80 8.99
CA PHE A 222 -12.11 20.77 9.31
C PHE A 222 -12.64 19.78 10.35
N SER A 223 -12.14 18.55 10.25
CA SER A 223 -12.26 17.50 11.26
C SER A 223 -10.86 16.99 11.60
N LEU A 224 -10.51 17.03 12.88
CA LEU A 224 -9.26 16.55 13.44
C LEU A 224 -9.54 15.37 14.35
N ARG A 225 -8.94 14.20 14.10
CA ARG A 225 -8.97 13.07 15.04
C ARG A 225 -7.61 12.88 15.69
N LEU A 226 -7.58 12.94 17.03
CA LEU A 226 -6.41 12.70 17.85
C LEU A 226 -6.51 11.33 18.51
N TYR A 227 -5.50 10.50 18.28
CA TYR A 227 -5.43 9.10 18.73
C TYR A 227 -4.38 8.98 19.82
N PHE A 228 -4.79 8.56 21.00
CA PHE A 228 -3.92 8.39 22.17
C PHE A 228 -3.88 6.91 22.56
N TYR A 229 -2.68 6.42 22.88
CA TYR A 229 -2.46 5.04 23.33
C TYR A 229 -1.74 5.01 24.67
N GLN A 230 -2.09 4.04 25.51
CA GLN A 230 -1.51 3.79 26.83
C GLN A 230 0.03 3.68 26.74
N GLN A 231 0.74 4.24 27.72
CA GLN A 231 2.21 4.35 27.77
C GLN A 231 2.89 5.02 26.55
N SER A 232 2.15 5.54 25.55
CA SER A 232 2.73 6.27 24.44
C SER A 232 2.86 7.78 24.71
N ALA A 233 4.00 8.34 24.32
CA ALA A 233 4.22 9.79 24.21
C ALA A 233 3.96 10.35 22.79
N SER A 234 3.52 9.50 21.87
CA SER A 234 3.09 9.91 20.54
C SER A 234 1.57 10.13 20.44
N VAL A 235 1.17 11.01 19.52
CA VAL A 235 -0.24 11.28 19.18
C VAL A 235 -0.36 11.26 17.65
N ARG A 236 -1.10 10.29 17.09
CA ARG A 236 -1.49 10.34 15.66
C ARG A 236 -2.62 11.37 15.53
N LEU A 237 -2.53 12.20 14.51
CA LEU A 237 -3.44 13.30 14.22
C LEU A 237 -3.86 13.19 12.75
N VAL A 238 -5.13 12.86 12.53
CA VAL A 238 -5.73 12.76 11.19
C VAL A 238 -6.50 14.04 10.94
N HIS A 239 -6.09 14.81 9.93
CA HIS A 239 -6.64 16.12 9.58
C HIS A 239 -7.37 16.04 8.25
N THR A 240 -8.70 16.07 8.29
CA THR A 240 -9.57 16.23 7.13
C THR A 240 -9.96 17.70 6.99
N LEU A 241 -9.77 18.27 5.79
CA LEU A 241 -10.42 19.50 5.37
C LEU A 241 -11.53 19.19 4.37
N THR A 242 -12.53 20.06 4.25
CA THR A 242 -13.52 20.03 3.17
C THR A 242 -13.58 21.41 2.52
N PHE A 243 -13.43 21.49 1.20
CA PHE A 243 -13.37 22.76 0.47
C PHE A 243 -14.77 23.34 0.26
N ASP A 244 -15.09 24.45 0.92
CA ASP A 244 -16.34 25.21 0.76
C ASP A 244 -16.10 26.61 0.13
N GLY A 245 -14.92 26.82 -0.47
CA GLY A 245 -14.53 28.08 -1.09
C GLY A 245 -15.15 28.31 -2.46
N ASP A 246 -15.06 29.55 -2.94
CA ASP A 246 -15.34 29.92 -4.32
C ASP A 246 -14.04 29.75 -5.13
N GLN A 247 -14.02 28.80 -6.06
CA GLN A 247 -12.84 28.47 -6.87
C GLN A 247 -12.28 29.67 -7.66
N GLU A 248 -13.11 30.67 -8.00
CA GLU A 248 -12.69 31.85 -8.77
C GLU A 248 -12.11 32.95 -7.89
N ARG A 249 -12.09 32.77 -6.57
CA ARG A 249 -11.74 33.81 -5.58
C ARG A 249 -10.81 33.35 -4.47
N ASP A 250 -10.91 32.10 -4.05
CA ASP A 250 -10.28 31.58 -2.83
C ASP A 250 -9.06 30.72 -3.11
N PHE A 251 -7.91 31.36 -3.26
CA PHE A 251 -6.64 30.71 -3.61
C PHE A 251 -5.80 30.47 -2.34
N ILE A 252 -5.66 29.22 -1.91
CA ILE A 252 -4.88 28.89 -0.71
C ILE A 252 -3.39 29.01 -1.02
N LYS A 253 -2.70 30.00 -0.45
CA LYS A 253 -1.24 30.12 -0.58
C LYS A 253 -0.48 29.28 0.45
N GLY A 254 -1.08 28.97 1.60
CA GLY A 254 -0.48 28.13 2.62
C GLY A 254 -1.52 27.44 3.49
N LEU A 255 -1.27 26.20 3.88
CA LEU A 255 -2.12 25.43 4.79
C LEU A 255 -1.25 24.55 5.68
N GLY A 256 -1.48 24.53 6.99
CA GLY A 256 -0.67 23.70 7.89
C GLY A 256 -1.13 23.64 9.32
N VAL A 257 -0.45 22.78 10.08
CA VAL A 257 -0.59 22.62 11.53
C VAL A 257 0.57 23.33 12.21
N THR A 258 0.30 24.09 13.26
CA THR A 258 1.30 24.89 13.98
C THR A 258 1.30 24.57 15.47
N PHE A 259 2.49 24.46 16.06
CA PHE A 259 2.72 24.27 17.49
C PHE A 259 3.74 25.28 18.02
N THR A 260 3.63 25.60 19.30
CA THR A 260 4.66 26.33 20.06
C THR A 260 5.49 25.34 20.88
N VAL A 261 6.80 25.54 20.96
CA VAL A 261 7.72 24.71 21.76
C VAL A 261 8.50 25.60 22.73
N PRO A 262 8.39 25.39 24.06
CA PRO A 262 9.15 26.17 25.04
C PRO A 262 10.64 25.86 25.02
N MET A 263 11.48 26.91 24.97
CA MET A 263 12.95 26.84 24.88
C MET A 263 13.57 27.45 26.15
N ARG A 264 13.87 26.59 27.12
CA ARG A 264 14.31 26.88 28.49
C ARG A 264 15.81 27.14 28.59
N GLU A 265 16.58 26.38 27.81
CA GLU A 265 18.03 26.28 27.96
C GLU A 265 18.79 27.43 27.30
N GLN A 266 20.09 27.56 27.60
CA GLN A 266 20.99 28.46 26.88
C GLN A 266 21.07 28.10 25.38
N LEU A 267 21.39 29.07 24.52
CA LEU A 267 21.31 28.92 23.04
C LEU A 267 22.12 27.75 22.46
N HIS A 268 23.18 27.31 23.12
CA HIS A 268 23.98 26.16 22.68
C HIS A 268 23.34 24.80 23.07
N ASN A 269 22.41 24.77 24.01
CA ASN A 269 21.71 23.57 24.49
C ASN A 269 20.31 23.41 23.84
N ARG A 270 20.09 24.09 22.71
CA ARG A 270 18.86 24.10 21.89
C ARG A 270 19.14 23.52 20.51
N HIS A 271 18.22 22.74 19.96
CA HIS A 271 18.48 21.90 18.79
C HIS A 271 17.31 21.90 17.80
N VAL A 272 17.66 21.82 16.52
CA VAL A 272 16.73 21.68 15.39
C VAL A 272 17.18 20.51 14.52
N ARG A 273 16.23 19.67 14.10
CA ARG A 273 16.49 18.53 13.23
C ARG A 273 15.42 18.42 12.14
N PHE A 274 15.81 17.90 10.97
CA PHE A 274 14.89 17.49 9.91
C PHE A 274 15.25 16.08 9.43
N ALA A 275 14.27 15.25 9.11
CA ALA A 275 14.50 14.00 8.38
C ALA A 275 14.71 14.30 6.88
N GLY A 276 15.86 13.88 6.36
CA GLY A 276 16.19 13.93 4.94
C GLY A 276 15.76 12.66 4.22
N GLU A 277 16.60 12.18 3.30
CA GLU A 277 16.35 10.95 2.55
C GLU A 277 16.55 9.69 3.41
N GLY A 278 15.64 8.72 3.26
CA GLY A 278 15.75 7.42 3.90
C GLY A 278 15.94 7.55 5.42
N PRO A 279 17.02 7.01 6.00
CA PRO A 279 17.28 7.12 7.44
C PRO A 279 17.96 8.43 7.87
N GLY A 280 18.34 9.31 6.93
CA GLY A 280 19.19 10.47 7.21
C GLY A 280 18.52 11.58 8.03
N ILE A 281 19.26 12.18 8.98
CA ILE A 281 18.82 13.31 9.79
C ILE A 281 19.76 14.50 9.55
N TRP A 282 19.21 15.63 9.09
CA TRP A 282 19.88 16.93 9.13
C TRP A 282 19.75 17.52 10.53
N ALA A 283 20.84 18.11 11.05
CA ALA A 283 21.06 18.10 12.48
C ALA A 283 21.92 19.29 12.94
N GLU A 284 21.35 20.26 13.68
CA GLU A 284 22.12 21.39 14.22
C GLU A 284 21.64 21.89 15.60
N PRO A 285 22.57 22.39 16.45
CA PRO A 285 22.23 23.27 17.56
C PRO A 285 22.00 24.73 17.11
N VAL A 286 21.20 25.48 17.88
CA VAL A 286 20.87 26.89 17.61
C VAL A 286 22.11 27.79 17.66
N ARG A 287 23.04 27.56 18.60
CA ARG A 287 24.38 28.18 18.60
C ARG A 287 25.47 27.09 18.60
N PRO A 288 26.02 26.70 17.44
CA PRO A 288 27.13 25.75 17.35
C PRO A 288 28.38 26.24 18.11
N LEU A 289 28.87 25.48 19.07
CA LEU A 289 30.10 25.76 19.83
C LEU A 289 31.35 25.24 19.09
N VAL A 290 31.50 25.70 17.85
CA VAL A 290 32.62 25.38 16.95
C VAL A 290 33.06 26.63 16.21
N GLY A 291 34.37 26.82 16.05
CA GLY A 291 34.93 28.01 15.41
C GLY A 291 36.44 27.94 15.26
N ARG A 292 37.08 29.09 15.03
CA ARG A 292 38.54 29.20 14.83
C ARG A 292 39.36 28.71 16.03
N ILE A 293 38.80 28.79 17.23
CA ILE A 293 39.39 28.25 18.47
C ILE A 293 38.53 27.09 18.99
N PRO A 294 39.13 26.11 19.70
CA PRO A 294 38.38 25.02 20.30
C PRO A 294 37.56 25.50 21.51
N PHE A 295 36.31 25.05 21.61
CA PHE A 295 35.48 25.17 22.81
C PHE A 295 35.45 23.80 23.52
N GLY A 296 35.89 23.75 24.77
CA GLY A 296 36.16 22.48 25.44
C GLY A 296 36.86 22.60 26.79
N ARG A 297 37.03 21.44 27.45
CA ARG A 297 37.89 21.26 28.64
C ARG A 297 38.91 20.18 28.35
N ASP A 298 40.13 20.30 28.88
CA ASP A 298 41.16 19.26 28.85
C ASP A 298 41.40 18.63 27.46
N ARG A 299 41.32 19.46 26.41
CA ARG A 299 41.46 19.10 24.97
C ARG A 299 40.29 18.29 24.37
N GLN A 300 39.23 18.01 25.11
CA GLN A 300 37.98 17.46 24.58
C GLN A 300 37.07 18.60 24.06
N LEU A 301 36.62 18.49 22.81
CA LEU A 301 35.71 19.44 22.18
C LEU A 301 34.25 19.14 22.56
N VAL A 302 33.45 20.16 22.85
CA VAL A 302 32.02 19.97 23.18
C VAL A 302 31.10 19.85 21.96
N PHE A 303 31.58 20.23 20.77
CA PHE A 303 30.73 20.22 19.56
C PHE A 303 30.19 18.83 19.18
N PRO A 304 30.94 17.71 19.30
CA PRO A 304 30.38 16.38 19.07
C PRO A 304 29.28 15.97 20.06
N ASP A 305 29.34 16.42 21.32
CA ASP A 305 28.26 16.22 22.29
C ASP A 305 27.03 17.02 21.91
N GLN A 306 27.25 18.28 21.52
CA GLN A 306 26.22 19.21 21.08
C GLN A 306 25.51 18.74 19.79
N GLU A 307 26.27 18.24 18.82
CA GLU A 307 25.73 17.61 17.61
C GLU A 307 24.91 16.38 18.02
N ALA A 308 25.41 15.51 18.89
CA ALA A 308 24.64 14.35 19.38
C ALA A 308 23.42 14.71 20.26
N GLY A 309 23.12 16.00 20.49
CA GLY A 309 21.98 16.45 21.30
C GLY A 309 22.18 16.28 22.82
N ARG A 310 23.41 16.04 23.27
CA ARG A 310 23.76 15.96 24.69
C ARG A 310 23.89 17.36 25.28
N ARG A 311 23.54 17.50 26.56
CA ARG A 311 23.77 18.73 27.33
C ARG A 311 25.27 19.03 27.39
N VAL A 312 25.65 20.21 26.93
CA VAL A 312 26.96 20.80 27.19
C VAL A 312 26.85 21.77 28.37
N ALA A 313 27.99 22.14 28.97
CA ALA A 313 28.02 23.05 30.11
C ALA A 313 27.44 24.43 29.73
N ASP A 314 26.82 25.11 30.69
CA ASP A 314 26.38 26.50 30.53
C ASP A 314 27.58 27.44 30.31
N GLN A 315 27.35 28.59 29.66
CA GLN A 315 28.40 29.53 29.27
C GLN A 315 29.31 29.92 30.45
N GLU A 316 28.72 30.15 31.61
CA GLU A 316 29.37 30.59 32.85
C GLU A 316 30.30 29.52 33.46
N ALA A 317 30.17 28.25 33.04
CA ALA A 317 30.99 27.14 33.50
C ALA A 317 32.21 26.84 32.61
N PHE A 318 32.31 27.49 31.44
CA PHE A 318 33.53 27.49 30.62
C PHE A 318 34.59 28.44 31.21
N ASP A 319 35.86 28.21 30.86
CA ASP A 319 36.96 29.14 31.16
C ASP A 319 36.59 30.58 30.79
N GLU A 320 36.89 31.55 31.65
CA GLU A 320 36.51 32.97 31.49
C GLU A 320 36.91 33.57 30.13
N ARG A 321 37.98 33.04 29.51
CA ARG A 321 38.47 33.43 28.18
C ARG A 321 37.56 32.99 27.03
N LEU A 322 36.83 31.88 27.20
CA LEU A 322 35.90 31.33 26.20
C LEU A 322 34.52 31.98 26.30
N GLN A 323 34.08 32.39 27.49
CA GLN A 323 32.77 32.99 27.73
C GLN A 323 32.40 34.16 26.79
N PRO A 324 33.26 35.18 26.55
CA PRO A 324 32.94 36.23 25.58
C PRO A 324 32.83 35.68 24.15
N LEU A 325 33.69 34.73 23.77
CA LEU A 325 33.70 34.13 22.45
C LEU A 325 32.45 33.27 22.20
N ILE A 326 31.87 32.65 23.24
CA ILE A 326 30.56 31.98 23.18
C ILE A 326 29.43 32.99 22.91
N ARG A 327 29.53 34.23 23.40
CA ARG A 327 28.54 35.29 23.09
C ARG A 327 28.66 35.79 21.66
N ASP A 328 29.89 35.89 21.15
CA ASP A 328 30.20 36.38 19.80
C ASP A 328 29.86 35.36 18.70
N LEU A 329 29.68 34.08 19.04
CA LEU A 329 29.23 33.05 18.10
C LEU A 329 27.80 33.33 17.57
N PRO A 330 27.57 33.20 16.25
CA PRO A 330 26.26 33.38 15.66
C PRO A 330 25.27 32.33 16.19
N PHE A 331 24.01 32.72 16.26
CA PHE A 331 22.89 31.82 16.54
C PHE A 331 21.88 31.87 15.40
N TRP A 332 21.21 30.74 15.15
CA TRP A 332 20.27 30.56 14.06
C TRP A 332 18.84 30.54 14.62
N ASN A 333 18.04 31.54 14.27
CA ASN A 333 16.69 31.71 14.84
C ASN A 333 15.63 30.97 14.03
N ASP A 334 15.80 30.90 12.71
CA ASP A 334 14.80 30.34 11.80
C ASP A 334 15.41 29.29 10.87
N TYR A 335 14.63 28.25 10.57
CA TYR A 335 15.00 27.13 9.72
C TYR A 335 13.78 26.67 8.90
N LYS A 336 13.98 26.14 7.70
CA LYS A 336 12.92 25.49 6.94
C LYS A 336 13.47 24.38 6.03
N LEU A 337 12.72 23.30 5.90
CA LEU A 337 12.82 22.31 4.84
C LEU A 337 11.64 22.52 3.88
N VAL A 338 11.91 22.64 2.58
CA VAL A 338 10.90 22.91 1.55
C VAL A 338 10.96 21.84 0.48
N GLN A 339 9.86 21.10 0.27
CA GLN A 339 9.69 20.02 -0.68
C GLN A 339 8.59 20.44 -1.67
N ASN A 340 8.96 21.28 -2.65
CA ASN A 340 8.00 21.85 -3.60
C ASN A 340 7.68 20.93 -4.79
N THR A 341 8.46 19.88 -5.03
CA THR A 341 8.20 18.84 -6.04
C THR A 341 8.33 17.45 -5.40
N ALA A 342 7.89 16.39 -6.09
CA ALA A 342 8.10 15.00 -5.65
C ALA A 342 9.58 14.53 -5.70
N ASP A 343 10.51 15.34 -6.22
CA ASP A 343 11.90 14.93 -6.52
C ASP A 343 12.98 15.88 -5.99
N GLY A 344 12.62 16.96 -5.29
CA GLY A 344 13.59 17.90 -4.73
C GLY A 344 13.14 18.61 -3.46
N PHE A 345 14.02 18.63 -2.46
CA PHE A 345 13.92 19.51 -1.29
C PHE A 345 15.22 20.25 -0.99
N PHE A 346 15.10 21.37 -0.28
CA PHE A 346 16.23 22.09 0.29
C PHE A 346 15.97 22.46 1.75
N VAL A 347 17.05 22.64 2.52
CA VAL A 347 17.04 23.15 3.89
C VAL A 347 17.73 24.50 3.91
N GLN A 348 17.06 25.51 4.47
CA GLN A 348 17.59 26.87 4.65
C GLN A 348 17.54 27.27 6.13
N LYS A 349 18.49 28.10 6.57
CA LYS A 349 18.52 28.70 7.91
C LYS A 349 18.92 30.19 7.89
N ARG A 350 18.54 30.96 8.92
CA ARG A 350 19.00 32.34 9.12
C ARG A 350 19.09 32.75 10.58
N THR A 351 19.89 33.78 10.86
CA THR A 351 20.11 34.31 12.21
C THR A 351 18.96 35.21 12.69
N ASN A 352 18.35 36.00 11.80
CA ASN A 352 17.21 36.88 12.09
C ASN A 352 16.53 37.36 10.79
N PRO A 353 15.33 37.98 10.84
CA PRO A 353 14.62 38.46 9.66
C PRO A 353 15.29 39.56 8.83
N GLN A 354 16.29 40.26 9.36
CA GLN A 354 17.07 41.28 8.64
C GLN A 354 18.30 40.68 7.93
N SER A 355 18.57 39.38 8.12
CA SER A 355 19.70 38.66 7.56
C SER A 355 19.25 37.69 6.47
N THR A 356 20.14 37.38 5.53
CA THR A 356 19.85 36.43 4.45
C THR A 356 19.57 35.02 4.99
N TRP A 357 18.77 34.28 4.24
CA TRP A 357 18.77 32.81 4.33
C TRP A 357 20.09 32.28 3.76
N LEU A 358 20.57 31.19 4.33
CA LEU A 358 21.67 30.39 3.82
C LEU A 358 21.16 28.98 3.50
N ASP A 359 21.54 28.46 2.34
CA ASP A 359 21.32 27.07 1.98
C ASP A 359 22.24 26.17 2.83
N ALA A 360 21.62 25.24 3.56
CA ALA A 360 22.30 24.39 4.54
C ALA A 360 22.41 22.92 4.09
N ALA A 361 21.44 22.44 3.30
CA ALA A 361 21.44 21.13 2.67
C ALA A 361 20.42 21.07 1.52
N ALA A 362 20.50 20.05 0.68
CA ALA A 362 19.50 19.70 -0.31
C ALA A 362 19.46 18.18 -0.52
N GLY A 363 18.38 17.68 -1.12
CA GLY A 363 18.17 16.28 -1.47
C GLY A 363 16.93 16.11 -2.36
N THR A 364 16.49 14.88 -2.55
CA THR A 364 15.37 14.53 -3.44
C THR A 364 14.06 14.39 -2.67
N ARG A 365 13.95 13.42 -1.75
CA ARG A 365 12.71 13.05 -1.06
C ARG A 365 12.91 13.00 0.45
N ALA A 366 12.47 14.03 1.15
CA ALA A 366 12.51 14.08 2.61
C ALA A 366 11.45 13.15 3.21
N THR A 367 11.81 12.34 4.20
CA THR A 367 10.89 11.43 4.91
C THR A 367 9.81 12.18 5.71
N GLY A 368 9.95 13.50 5.92
CA GLY A 368 8.84 14.36 6.36
C GLY A 368 8.71 14.58 7.86
N LEU A 369 9.82 14.61 8.61
CA LEU A 369 9.83 14.90 10.06
C LEU A 369 10.68 16.13 10.39
N ALA A 370 10.21 16.94 11.34
CA ALA A 370 10.96 18.04 11.94
C ALA A 370 10.91 17.98 13.47
N PHE A 371 12.01 18.30 14.14
CA PHE A 371 12.10 18.46 15.60
C PHE A 371 12.63 19.84 15.96
N VAL A 372 12.05 20.44 17.00
CA VAL A 372 12.65 21.57 17.73
C VAL A 372 12.50 21.34 19.23
N GLY A 373 13.51 21.77 19.98
CA GLY A 373 13.49 21.73 21.44
C GLY A 373 14.86 22.02 22.04
N ASP A 374 15.02 21.67 23.30
CA ASP A 374 16.28 21.74 24.03
C ASP A 374 16.59 20.43 24.77
N VAL A 375 17.73 20.39 25.44
CA VAL A 375 18.14 19.22 26.24
C VAL A 375 17.25 18.97 27.47
N SER A 376 16.27 19.84 27.72
CA SER A 376 15.19 19.68 28.69
C SER A 376 13.81 19.41 28.05
N GLY A 377 13.77 19.09 26.75
CA GLY A 377 12.62 18.53 26.05
C GLY A 377 12.23 19.26 24.76
N GLY A 378 11.35 18.64 23.97
CA GLY A 378 10.90 19.19 22.69
C GLY A 378 9.81 18.36 22.01
N LEU A 379 9.48 18.78 20.79
CA LEU A 379 8.43 18.18 19.97
C LEU A 379 8.99 17.87 18.58
N ALA A 380 8.80 16.64 18.12
CA ALA A 380 8.85 16.32 16.70
C ALA A 380 7.46 16.19 16.10
N VAL A 381 7.33 16.57 14.82
CA VAL A 381 6.14 16.34 14.00
C VAL A 381 6.59 15.63 12.73
N GLY A 382 6.08 14.42 12.53
CA GLY A 382 6.19 13.66 11.29
C GLY A 382 4.89 13.77 10.48
N VAL A 383 5.01 13.88 9.16
CA VAL A 383 3.89 13.98 8.21
C VAL A 383 3.91 12.76 7.29
N LYS A 384 2.81 12.00 7.25
CA LYS A 384 2.67 10.87 6.33
C LYS A 384 2.64 11.40 4.90
N ASP A 385 3.25 10.65 3.98
CA ASP A 385 3.22 10.95 2.53
C ASP A 385 3.75 12.35 2.16
N PHE A 386 4.72 12.89 2.91
CA PHE A 386 5.16 14.28 2.83
C PHE A 386 5.65 14.72 1.44
N TRP A 387 6.53 13.96 0.79
CA TRP A 387 7.00 14.29 -0.57
C TRP A 387 6.02 13.83 -1.65
N GLN A 388 5.24 12.78 -1.38
CA GLN A 388 4.17 12.33 -2.26
C GLN A 388 3.04 13.37 -2.34
N SER A 389 2.78 14.12 -1.27
CA SER A 389 1.69 15.12 -1.17
C SER A 389 2.18 16.57 -1.38
N HIS A 390 3.30 16.75 -2.10
CA HIS A 390 3.87 18.07 -2.40
C HIS A 390 2.86 19.05 -3.05
N PRO A 391 3.05 20.39 -2.96
CA PRO A 391 4.16 21.09 -2.32
C PRO A 391 3.99 21.19 -0.79
N ALA A 392 4.98 20.70 -0.04
CA ALA A 392 4.95 20.64 1.42
C ALA A 392 6.21 21.29 2.05
N ALA A 393 6.11 21.71 3.31
CA ALA A 393 7.25 22.30 4.02
C ALA A 393 7.19 22.08 5.54
N LEU A 394 8.36 22.06 6.17
CA LEU A 394 8.52 22.02 7.62
C LEU A 394 9.33 23.24 8.04
N GLU A 395 8.78 24.14 8.85
CA GLU A 395 9.43 25.40 9.23
C GLU A 395 9.50 25.56 10.75
N ILE A 396 10.64 26.05 11.23
CA ILE A 396 10.89 26.41 12.61
C ILE A 396 11.24 27.90 12.68
N ARG A 397 10.50 28.65 13.51
CA ARG A 397 10.70 30.07 13.79
C ARG A 397 11.17 30.24 15.23
N ASP A 398 11.92 31.30 15.50
CA ASP A 398 12.14 31.81 16.85
C ASP A 398 12.83 30.84 17.83
N ALA A 399 13.67 29.93 17.31
CA ALA A 399 14.43 28.95 18.11
C ALA A 399 15.38 29.59 19.15
N ALA A 400 15.77 30.87 18.94
CA ALA A 400 16.57 31.65 19.89
C ALA A 400 15.74 32.49 20.89
N ARG A 401 14.40 32.39 20.86
CA ARG A 401 13.47 33.04 21.80
C ARG A 401 13.01 32.07 22.89
N PRO A 402 12.32 32.50 23.96
CA PRO A 402 11.80 31.59 24.99
C PRO A 402 10.75 30.59 24.48
N GLU A 403 10.15 30.84 23.32
CA GLU A 403 9.23 29.96 22.62
C GLU A 403 9.59 29.92 21.13
N ALA A 404 9.81 28.72 20.60
CA ALA A 404 9.91 28.48 19.16
C ALA A 404 8.52 28.18 18.57
N THR A 405 8.33 28.41 17.27
CA THR A 405 7.12 27.96 16.54
C THR A 405 7.52 26.90 15.51
N LEU A 406 6.83 25.77 15.51
CA LEU A 406 7.00 24.67 14.55
C LEU A 406 5.75 24.61 13.65
N HIS A 407 5.95 24.74 12.35
CA HIS A 407 4.92 24.62 11.32
C HIS A 407 5.14 23.34 10.50
N ALA A 408 4.09 22.54 10.35
CA ALA A 408 3.98 21.49 9.34
C ALA A 408 3.01 21.97 8.25
N TRP A 409 3.55 22.46 7.14
CA TRP A 409 2.80 22.96 5.99
C TRP A 409 2.43 21.80 5.07
N LEU A 410 1.13 21.50 5.03
CA LEU A 410 0.49 20.54 4.13
C LEU A 410 0.33 21.11 2.72
N TRP A 411 0.15 22.43 2.61
CA TRP A 411 0.43 23.20 1.40
C TRP A 411 1.46 24.28 1.72
N SER A 412 2.61 24.23 1.05
CA SER A 412 3.77 25.08 1.27
C SER A 412 3.51 26.55 0.90
N PRO A 413 3.70 27.53 1.81
CA PRO A 413 3.69 28.95 1.45
C PRO A 413 4.90 29.36 0.58
N TYR A 414 5.83 28.44 0.36
CA TYR A 414 6.98 28.59 -0.54
C TYR A 414 6.76 27.94 -1.91
N ALA A 415 5.59 27.34 -2.17
CA ALA A 415 5.20 26.94 -3.52
C ALA A 415 5.23 28.16 -4.46
N ALA A 416 5.56 27.93 -5.73
CA ALA A 416 5.57 28.99 -6.76
C ALA A 416 4.22 29.69 -6.80
N ASP A 417 3.16 28.90 -6.97
CA ASP A 417 1.77 29.36 -7.14
C ASP A 417 0.94 29.11 -5.88
N ALA A 418 -0.21 29.76 -5.78
CA ALA A 418 -1.27 29.42 -4.85
C ALA A 418 -2.05 28.21 -5.39
N MET A 419 -2.80 27.55 -4.51
CA MET A 419 -3.64 26.43 -4.87
C MET A 419 -4.78 26.89 -5.77
N ASP A 420 -4.69 26.57 -7.06
CA ASP A 420 -5.75 26.81 -8.04
C ASP A 420 -6.71 25.61 -8.11
N MET A 421 -7.98 25.88 -7.79
CA MET A 421 -9.05 24.88 -7.68
C MET A 421 -10.02 24.91 -8.86
N ARG A 422 -9.79 25.79 -9.85
CA ARG A 422 -10.67 25.98 -11.01
C ARG A 422 -10.63 24.80 -11.97
N HIS A 423 -11.55 24.83 -12.94
CA HIS A 423 -11.50 23.92 -14.08
C HIS A 423 -10.28 24.23 -14.97
N TYR A 424 -9.79 23.23 -15.71
CA TYR A 424 -8.57 23.37 -16.51
C TYR A 424 -8.76 24.21 -17.79
N ASP A 425 -10.01 24.37 -18.24
CA ASP A 425 -10.41 25.16 -19.40
C ASP A 425 -11.72 25.92 -19.11
N THR A 426 -11.90 27.06 -19.77
CA THR A 426 -13.15 27.83 -19.78
C THR A 426 -14.11 27.38 -20.90
N THR A 427 -13.62 26.60 -21.86
CA THR A 427 -14.41 25.92 -22.89
C THR A 427 -14.86 24.56 -22.38
N ALA A 428 -16.16 24.26 -22.45
CA ALA A 428 -16.69 22.94 -22.18
C ALA A 428 -16.42 21.99 -23.35
N HIS A 429 -15.80 20.83 -23.10
CA HIS A 429 -15.62 19.79 -24.12
C HIS A 429 -16.69 18.70 -23.96
N GLY A 430 -16.94 17.97 -25.04
CA GLY A 430 -18.06 17.01 -25.13
C GLY A 430 -17.61 15.56 -25.33
N LEU A 431 -18.51 14.63 -24.98
CA LEU A 431 -18.20 13.20 -24.83
C LEU A 431 -17.62 12.55 -26.09
N LEU A 432 -18.05 13.01 -27.27
CA LEU A 432 -17.55 12.50 -28.56
C LEU A 432 -16.17 13.06 -28.96
N ALA A 433 -15.70 14.15 -28.34
CA ALA A 433 -14.43 14.79 -28.65
C ALA A 433 -13.31 14.38 -27.70
N THR A 434 -13.56 14.45 -26.38
CA THR A 434 -12.55 14.26 -25.32
C THR A 434 -12.99 13.28 -24.24
N TYR A 435 -14.09 12.54 -24.46
CA TYR A 435 -14.69 11.61 -23.49
C TYR A 435 -15.16 12.26 -22.17
N GLU A 436 -15.37 13.57 -22.18
CA GLU A 436 -15.79 14.45 -21.08
C GLU A 436 -17.25 14.93 -21.24
N ASP A 437 -17.96 15.15 -20.13
CA ASP A 437 -19.34 15.66 -20.11
C ASP A 437 -19.48 16.95 -19.29
N VAL A 438 -18.65 17.98 -19.56
CA VAL A 438 -18.67 19.26 -18.82
C VAL A 438 -20.03 19.95 -18.96
N GLN A 439 -20.58 20.36 -17.83
CA GLN A 439 -21.87 21.04 -17.72
C GLN A 439 -21.73 22.31 -16.84
N PRO A 440 -22.46 23.40 -17.17
CA PRO A 440 -22.36 24.65 -16.43
C PRO A 440 -22.55 24.47 -14.92
N GLY A 441 -21.53 24.87 -14.14
CA GLY A 441 -21.54 24.81 -12.68
C GLY A 441 -21.23 23.44 -12.04
N LEU A 442 -21.05 22.36 -12.82
CA LEU A 442 -20.74 21.03 -12.27
C LEU A 442 -19.24 20.73 -12.21
N SER A 443 -18.40 21.44 -12.96
CA SER A 443 -16.94 21.38 -12.89
C SER A 443 -16.40 22.12 -11.65
N THR A 444 -16.79 21.66 -10.45
CA THR A 444 -16.59 22.39 -9.19
C THR A 444 -15.96 21.55 -8.08
N PRO A 445 -14.97 22.08 -7.33
CA PRO A 445 -14.40 21.46 -6.13
C PRO A 445 -15.26 21.67 -4.88
N TYR A 446 -16.38 22.40 -4.96
CA TYR A 446 -17.19 22.74 -3.79
C TYR A 446 -17.75 21.46 -3.14
N GLY A 447 -17.14 21.09 -2.02
CA GLY A 447 -17.49 19.96 -1.19
C GLY A 447 -16.58 18.74 -1.27
N ILE A 448 -15.51 18.76 -2.08
CA ILE A 448 -14.47 17.74 -2.00
C ILE A 448 -13.69 17.87 -0.67
N ALA A 449 -13.06 16.78 -0.24
CA ALA A 449 -12.24 16.74 0.96
C ALA A 449 -10.79 16.31 0.65
N ARG A 450 -9.91 16.51 1.64
CA ARG A 450 -8.59 15.85 1.67
C ARG A 450 -8.22 15.54 3.11
N THR A 451 -7.78 14.31 3.35
CA THR A 451 -7.28 13.85 4.65
C THR A 451 -5.76 13.72 4.62
N SER A 452 -5.08 14.35 5.59
CA SER A 452 -3.64 14.26 5.81
C SER A 452 -3.35 13.71 7.19
N GLU A 453 -2.31 12.89 7.33
CA GLU A 453 -1.94 12.29 8.61
C GLU A 453 -0.61 12.82 9.14
N LEU A 454 -0.60 13.14 10.44
CA LEU A 454 0.57 13.59 11.16
C LEU A 454 0.76 12.73 12.41
N THR A 455 2.00 12.62 12.90
CA THR A 455 2.30 12.05 14.22
C THR A 455 3.15 13.03 15.01
N LEU A 456 2.65 13.39 16.19
CA LEU A 456 3.36 14.21 17.18
C LEU A 456 4.19 13.26 18.06
N PHE A 457 5.47 13.57 18.29
CA PHE A 457 6.33 12.82 19.20
C PHE A 457 6.86 13.77 20.29
N ALA A 458 6.25 13.71 21.47
CA ALA A 458 6.62 14.53 22.62
C ALA A 458 7.82 13.89 23.35
N SER A 459 8.91 14.65 23.56
CA SER A 459 10.17 14.09 24.06
C SER A 459 10.73 14.85 25.26
N ALA A 460 11.22 14.12 26.28
CA ALA A 460 11.78 14.65 27.52
C ALA A 460 13.22 15.22 27.39
N ALA A 461 13.87 14.98 26.25
CA ALA A 461 15.18 15.51 25.86
C ALA A 461 15.23 15.55 24.31
N VAL A 462 16.37 15.98 23.74
CA VAL A 462 16.64 15.83 22.30
C VAL A 462 16.80 14.35 21.97
N PRO A 463 15.98 13.75 21.09
CA PRO A 463 16.15 12.34 20.72
C PRO A 463 17.41 12.16 19.84
N SER A 464 17.99 10.96 19.86
CA SER A 464 19.10 10.61 18.96
C SER A 464 18.65 10.59 17.49
N HIS A 465 19.60 10.65 16.56
CA HIS A 465 19.28 10.54 15.13
C HIS A 465 18.55 9.23 14.82
N ASP A 466 18.96 8.10 15.40
CA ASP A 466 18.29 6.80 15.21
C ASP A 466 16.82 6.83 15.65
N VAL A 467 16.52 7.47 16.78
CA VAL A 467 15.14 7.60 17.27
C VAL A 467 14.33 8.52 16.35
N LEU A 468 14.88 9.65 15.90
CA LEU A 468 14.20 10.54 14.95
C LEU A 468 13.98 9.87 13.58
N SER A 469 14.93 9.03 13.15
CA SER A 469 14.87 8.25 11.91
C SER A 469 13.78 7.17 11.99
N GLN A 470 13.71 6.46 13.12
CA GLN A 470 12.63 5.52 13.42
C GLN A 470 11.26 6.21 13.52
N GLN A 471 11.17 7.38 14.17
CA GLN A 471 9.95 8.19 14.24
C GLN A 471 9.50 8.70 12.86
N ALA A 472 10.44 9.14 12.01
CA ALA A 472 10.15 9.57 10.64
C ALA A 472 9.57 8.42 9.82
N ARG A 473 10.22 7.24 9.84
CA ARG A 473 9.71 6.01 9.23
C ARG A 473 8.35 5.59 9.79
N GLN A 474 8.15 5.66 11.11
CA GLN A 474 6.87 5.32 11.75
C GLN A 474 5.76 6.27 11.29
N SER A 475 6.04 7.56 11.08
CA SER A 475 5.04 8.52 10.58
C SER A 475 4.75 8.39 9.09
N SER A 476 5.73 8.03 8.26
CA SER A 476 5.54 7.84 6.82
C SER A 476 5.00 6.46 6.44
N GLN A 477 5.30 5.44 7.25
CA GLN A 477 4.82 4.06 7.10
C GLN A 477 4.25 3.53 8.44
N PRO A 478 3.04 3.95 8.86
CA PRO A 478 2.44 3.54 10.13
C PRO A 478 2.37 2.01 10.29
N PRO A 479 2.92 1.44 11.38
CA PRO A 479 2.82 0.01 11.66
C PRO A 479 1.36 -0.45 11.79
N LEU A 480 1.04 -1.60 11.19
CA LEU A 480 -0.28 -2.22 11.21
C LEU A 480 -0.12 -3.72 11.48
N LEU A 481 -0.95 -4.27 12.38
CA LEU A 481 -1.11 -5.71 12.56
C LEU A 481 -2.17 -6.23 11.58
N VAL A 482 -1.93 -7.40 10.98
CA VAL A 482 -2.81 -8.01 9.98
C VAL A 482 -2.97 -9.50 10.24
N THR A 483 -4.12 -10.04 9.81
CA THR A 483 -4.38 -11.48 9.73
C THR A 483 -3.86 -12.05 8.41
N THR A 484 -3.61 -13.36 8.35
CA THR A 484 -3.18 -14.00 7.10
C THR A 484 -4.30 -14.01 6.03
N PRO A 485 -3.97 -13.93 4.72
CA PRO A 485 -4.92 -14.10 3.62
C PRO A 485 -5.82 -15.33 3.79
N ALA A 486 -5.23 -16.49 4.11
CA ALA A 486 -5.96 -17.74 4.30
C ALA A 486 -6.95 -17.71 5.47
N TYR A 487 -6.67 -16.95 6.53
CA TYR A 487 -7.65 -16.73 7.60
C TYR A 487 -8.83 -15.90 7.09
N VAL A 488 -8.57 -14.80 6.39
CA VAL A 488 -9.64 -13.92 5.88
C VAL A 488 -10.48 -14.64 4.83
N HIS A 489 -9.88 -15.38 3.90
CA HIS A 489 -10.60 -16.18 2.88
C HIS A 489 -11.52 -17.24 3.49
N ALA A 490 -11.07 -17.90 4.56
CA ALA A 490 -11.88 -18.88 5.28
C ALA A 490 -13.10 -18.30 6.02
N ILE A 491 -13.19 -16.96 6.12
CA ILE A 491 -14.40 -16.26 6.57
C ILE A 491 -15.06 -15.64 5.32
N ASP A 492 -16.25 -16.09 4.94
CA ASP A 492 -17.03 -15.66 3.76
C ASP A 492 -17.40 -14.15 3.80
N VAL A 493 -16.41 -13.27 3.58
CA VAL A 493 -16.52 -11.80 3.63
C VAL A 493 -15.89 -11.18 2.39
N PHE A 494 -16.41 -10.02 1.99
CA PHE A 494 -16.05 -9.33 0.76
C PHE A 494 -16.41 -10.09 -0.54
N GLY A 495 -17.29 -11.10 -0.47
CA GLY A 495 -17.77 -11.81 -1.66
C GLY A 495 -16.72 -12.77 -2.23
N VAL A 496 -16.67 -12.87 -3.56
CA VAL A 496 -15.96 -13.94 -4.28
C VAL A 496 -14.53 -13.50 -4.63
N TRP A 497 -13.54 -14.23 -4.12
CA TRP A 497 -12.12 -14.07 -4.47
C TRP A 497 -11.34 -15.32 -4.04
N SER A 498 -10.39 -15.80 -4.86
CA SER A 498 -9.58 -16.98 -4.49
C SER A 498 -8.26 -16.61 -3.84
N LEU A 499 -7.69 -17.50 -3.02
CA LEU A 499 -6.24 -17.42 -2.73
C LEU A 499 -5.42 -17.67 -4.02
N PRO A 500 -4.15 -17.20 -4.09
CA PRO A 500 -3.27 -17.46 -5.22
C PRO A 500 -2.98 -18.97 -5.37
N ASP A 501 -3.17 -19.50 -6.57
CA ASP A 501 -2.89 -20.91 -6.89
C ASP A 501 -2.00 -21.01 -8.13
N ARG A 502 -0.89 -21.74 -8.00
CA ARG A 502 0.13 -21.94 -9.06
C ARG A 502 0.28 -23.43 -9.46
N SER A 503 -0.71 -24.27 -9.12
CA SER A 503 -0.66 -25.73 -9.32
C SER A 503 -0.66 -26.18 -10.78
N THR A 504 -1.42 -25.53 -11.67
CA THR A 504 -1.50 -25.88 -13.11
C THR A 504 -0.86 -24.81 -14.00
N PRO A 505 -0.45 -25.11 -15.25
CA PRO A 505 0.15 -24.13 -16.16
C PRO A 505 -0.73 -22.89 -16.40
N GLY A 506 -2.04 -23.09 -16.62
CA GLY A 506 -2.98 -21.99 -16.81
C GLY A 506 -3.13 -21.12 -15.55
N LYS A 507 -3.19 -21.74 -14.36
CA LYS A 507 -3.22 -21.00 -13.09
C LYS A 507 -1.91 -20.21 -12.86
N ARG A 508 -0.74 -20.82 -13.10
CA ARG A 508 0.57 -20.12 -13.05
C ARG A 508 0.59 -18.89 -13.95
N TRP A 509 0.08 -19.02 -15.17
CA TRP A 509 0.00 -17.94 -16.14
C TRP A 509 -0.92 -16.80 -15.65
N LEU A 510 -2.12 -17.14 -15.15
CA LEU A 510 -3.07 -16.15 -14.59
C LEU A 510 -2.48 -15.39 -13.41
N GLU A 511 -1.91 -16.07 -12.41
CA GLU A 511 -1.28 -15.40 -11.26
C GLU A 511 -0.06 -14.55 -11.68
N ALA A 512 0.70 -14.98 -12.70
CA ALA A 512 1.80 -14.16 -13.24
C ALA A 512 1.30 -12.88 -13.93
N GLN A 513 0.16 -12.93 -14.63
CA GLN A 513 -0.46 -11.72 -15.19
C GLN A 513 -1.03 -10.80 -14.09
N LEU A 514 -1.63 -11.34 -13.02
CA LEU A 514 -2.09 -10.56 -11.86
C LEU A 514 -0.92 -9.83 -11.17
N ASP A 515 0.21 -10.49 -10.97
CA ASP A 515 1.42 -9.87 -10.41
C ASP A 515 2.02 -8.81 -11.35
N GLN A 516 2.01 -9.05 -12.67
CA GLN A 516 2.48 -8.08 -13.69
C GLN A 516 1.61 -6.82 -13.73
N ALA A 517 0.28 -6.94 -13.62
CA ALA A 517 -0.63 -5.80 -13.57
C ALA A 517 -0.29 -4.87 -12.39
N ILE A 518 -0.11 -5.42 -11.19
CA ILE A 518 0.26 -4.65 -10.00
C ILE A 518 1.64 -3.99 -10.17
N ALA A 519 2.66 -4.75 -10.61
CA ALA A 519 4.01 -4.22 -10.81
C ALA A 519 4.06 -3.11 -11.87
N PHE A 520 3.24 -3.22 -12.92
CA PHE A 520 3.11 -2.18 -13.93
C PHE A 520 2.58 -0.88 -13.33
N TYR A 521 1.45 -0.88 -12.61
CA TYR A 521 0.88 0.36 -12.05
C TYR A 521 1.75 0.98 -10.96
N GLN A 522 2.41 0.18 -10.12
CA GLN A 522 3.43 0.67 -9.18
C GLN A 522 4.57 1.40 -9.91
N THR A 523 5.01 0.85 -11.05
CA THR A 523 5.98 1.50 -11.93
C THR A 523 5.42 2.79 -12.54
N GLN A 524 4.15 2.82 -12.97
CA GLN A 524 3.53 4.01 -13.57
C GLN A 524 3.39 5.17 -12.58
N ILE A 525 2.97 4.91 -11.33
CA ILE A 525 2.85 5.94 -10.27
C ILE A 525 4.19 6.69 -10.09
N GLU A 526 5.28 5.95 -9.94
CA GLU A 526 6.62 6.53 -9.83
C GLU A 526 7.02 7.20 -11.16
N GLN A 527 6.94 6.49 -12.28
CA GLN A 527 7.37 6.96 -13.60
C GLN A 527 6.70 8.29 -14.00
N HIS A 528 5.39 8.40 -13.88
CA HIS A 528 4.61 9.58 -14.27
C HIS A 528 4.40 10.58 -13.13
N ARG A 529 4.97 10.33 -11.95
CA ARG A 529 4.88 11.20 -10.77
C ARG A 529 3.43 11.51 -10.39
N TRP A 530 2.62 10.48 -10.20
CA TRP A 530 1.24 10.60 -9.70
C TRP A 530 1.23 10.92 -8.20
N TYR A 531 1.71 12.13 -7.93
CA TYR A 531 2.01 12.74 -6.65
C TYR A 531 1.44 14.17 -6.68
N GLY A 532 1.16 14.72 -5.51
CA GLY A 532 0.63 16.06 -5.32
C GLY A 532 -0.45 16.09 -4.25
N PHE A 533 -0.64 17.25 -3.62
CA PHE A 533 -1.60 17.42 -2.51
C PHE A 533 -3.00 16.89 -2.82
N TRP A 534 -3.51 17.13 -4.03
CA TRP A 534 -4.83 16.67 -4.50
C TRP A 534 -4.81 15.41 -5.35
N ASN A 535 -3.63 14.93 -5.79
CA ASN A 535 -3.52 13.87 -6.80
C ASN A 535 -3.04 12.53 -6.21
N TYR A 536 -2.31 12.58 -5.09
CA TYR A 536 -1.64 11.39 -4.58
C TYR A 536 -2.63 10.37 -4.02
N GLY A 537 -2.73 9.25 -4.74
CA GLY A 537 -3.54 8.07 -4.47
C GLY A 537 -4.16 7.51 -5.74
N ASP A 538 -4.51 8.37 -6.70
CA ASP A 538 -5.17 7.98 -7.94
C ASP A 538 -4.19 7.52 -9.04
N VAL A 539 -4.77 6.99 -10.13
CA VAL A 539 -4.10 6.56 -11.36
C VAL A 539 -4.76 7.23 -12.57
N MET A 540 -4.11 7.16 -13.74
CA MET A 540 -4.73 7.64 -14.98
C MET A 540 -5.52 6.53 -15.68
N HIS A 541 -6.53 6.88 -16.48
CA HIS A 541 -7.52 5.99 -17.09
C HIS A 541 -7.06 5.34 -18.41
N ALA A 542 -6.44 6.09 -19.34
CA ALA A 542 -6.02 5.53 -20.64
C ALA A 542 -4.70 6.10 -21.22
N TYR A 543 -4.04 5.28 -22.05
CA TYR A 543 -2.71 5.57 -22.60
C TYR A 543 -2.70 6.24 -23.98
N ASP A 544 -1.64 7.00 -24.25
CA ASP A 544 -1.29 7.59 -25.54
C ASP A 544 0.06 7.01 -26.01
N SER A 545 -0.01 6.01 -26.89
CA SER A 545 1.16 5.32 -27.43
C SER A 545 1.94 6.11 -28.48
N VAL A 546 1.51 7.34 -28.83
CA VAL A 546 2.24 8.23 -29.74
C VAL A 546 3.06 9.24 -28.95
N ARG A 547 2.56 9.65 -27.77
CA ARG A 547 3.25 10.54 -26.84
C ARG A 547 3.96 9.80 -25.70
N HIS A 548 3.88 8.48 -25.64
CA HIS A 548 4.48 7.62 -24.61
C HIS A 548 4.12 8.08 -23.18
N THR A 549 2.85 8.42 -22.98
CA THR A 549 2.31 8.92 -21.72
C THR A 549 0.83 8.57 -21.58
N TRP A 550 0.34 8.62 -20.34
CA TRP A 550 -1.09 8.62 -20.10
C TRP A 550 -1.74 9.93 -20.59
N ARG A 551 -3.03 9.87 -20.96
CA ARG A 551 -3.82 10.97 -21.55
C ARG A 551 -4.24 12.02 -20.51
N TYR A 552 -3.28 12.53 -19.75
CA TYR A 552 -3.46 13.47 -18.64
C TYR A 552 -4.17 14.79 -19.03
N ASP A 553 -4.24 15.09 -20.32
CA ASP A 553 -4.74 16.33 -20.92
C ASP A 553 -5.96 16.14 -21.84
N ILE A 554 -6.53 14.93 -21.93
CA ILE A 554 -7.67 14.63 -22.83
C ILE A 554 -8.91 14.23 -22.03
N GLY A 555 -9.58 15.24 -21.44
CA GLY A 555 -10.89 15.11 -20.79
C GLY A 555 -11.04 13.87 -19.92
N GLY A 556 -11.99 12.99 -20.28
CA GLY A 556 -12.27 11.75 -19.58
C GLY A 556 -11.23 10.63 -19.75
N PHE A 557 -10.03 10.87 -20.27
CA PHE A 557 -8.97 9.85 -20.33
C PHE A 557 -7.83 10.08 -19.31
N ALA A 558 -7.90 11.16 -18.53
CA ALA A 558 -6.93 11.53 -17.52
C ALA A 558 -7.13 10.77 -16.18
N TRP A 559 -7.41 11.41 -15.05
CA TRP A 559 -7.54 10.73 -13.75
C TRP A 559 -8.72 9.75 -13.72
N ASP A 560 -8.54 8.58 -13.10
CA ASP A 560 -9.41 7.41 -13.20
C ASP A 560 -10.62 7.46 -12.27
N ASN A 561 -10.54 8.14 -11.11
CA ASN A 561 -11.65 8.37 -10.18
C ASN A 561 -12.54 7.12 -9.91
N THR A 562 -11.95 5.93 -9.84
CA THR A 562 -12.63 4.62 -9.59
C THR A 562 -13.42 4.00 -10.75
N GLU A 563 -13.28 4.51 -11.98
CA GLU A 563 -13.96 3.97 -13.16
C GLU A 563 -13.68 2.45 -13.32
N LEU A 564 -14.75 1.68 -13.51
CA LEU A 564 -14.76 0.22 -13.53
C LEU A 564 -14.06 -0.47 -12.32
N ALA A 565 -14.17 0.14 -11.13
CA ALA A 565 -13.82 -0.44 -9.83
C ALA A 565 -12.33 -0.76 -9.60
N SER A 566 -11.44 0.14 -10.01
CA SER A 566 -9.99 0.06 -9.76
C SER A 566 -9.64 -0.12 -8.26
N ASP A 567 -10.32 0.55 -7.32
CA ASP A 567 -10.17 0.32 -5.86
C ASP A 567 -10.41 -1.14 -5.46
N MET A 568 -11.48 -1.77 -5.98
CA MET A 568 -11.82 -3.14 -5.62
C MET A 568 -10.78 -4.12 -6.15
N TRP A 569 -10.28 -3.91 -7.37
CA TRP A 569 -9.17 -4.70 -7.92
C TRP A 569 -7.96 -4.70 -6.96
N LEU A 570 -7.48 -3.52 -6.53
CA LEU A 570 -6.34 -3.44 -5.62
C LEU A 570 -6.62 -4.09 -4.26
N TRP A 571 -7.82 -3.90 -3.71
CA TRP A 571 -8.20 -4.51 -2.44
C TRP A 571 -8.29 -6.04 -2.52
N TYR A 572 -8.86 -6.61 -3.59
CA TYR A 572 -8.81 -8.06 -3.78
C TYR A 572 -7.38 -8.55 -3.99
N SER A 573 -6.56 -7.89 -4.80
CA SER A 573 -5.14 -8.23 -4.95
C SER A 573 -4.37 -8.21 -3.61
N TYR A 574 -4.71 -7.31 -2.68
CA TYR A 574 -4.20 -7.37 -1.30
C TYR A 574 -4.75 -8.56 -0.52
N LEU A 575 -6.07 -8.77 -0.48
CA LEU A 575 -6.70 -9.86 0.29
C LEU A 575 -6.13 -11.23 -0.08
N ARG A 576 -5.86 -11.45 -1.37
CA ARG A 576 -5.23 -12.66 -1.92
C ARG A 576 -3.82 -12.90 -1.38
N SER A 577 -3.00 -11.86 -1.36
CA SER A 577 -1.54 -11.97 -1.25
C SER A 577 -0.98 -11.58 0.12
N GLY A 578 -1.68 -10.74 0.88
CA GLY A 578 -1.18 -10.11 2.10
C GLY A 578 -0.07 -9.07 1.87
N ARG A 579 0.25 -8.76 0.62
CA ARG A 579 1.42 -7.95 0.23
C ARG A 579 1.36 -6.50 0.73
N ALA A 580 2.43 -6.09 1.42
CA ALA A 580 2.55 -4.78 2.04
C ALA A 580 2.52 -3.61 1.04
N ASP A 581 3.12 -3.80 -0.13
CA ASP A 581 3.19 -2.83 -1.22
C ASP A 581 1.83 -2.63 -1.90
N ILE A 582 1.04 -3.69 -2.08
CA ILE A 582 -0.34 -3.60 -2.57
C ILE A 582 -1.23 -2.90 -1.55
N PHE A 583 -1.10 -3.24 -0.25
CA PHE A 583 -1.83 -2.54 0.81
C PHE A 583 -1.58 -1.03 0.78
N ARG A 584 -0.32 -0.59 0.64
CA ARG A 584 0.00 0.85 0.61
C ARG A 584 -0.54 1.54 -0.64
N MET A 585 -0.58 0.87 -1.78
CA MET A 585 -1.20 1.37 -3.01
C MET A 585 -2.73 1.52 -2.82
N ALA A 586 -3.40 0.49 -2.29
CA ALA A 586 -4.84 0.50 -2.04
C ALA A 586 -5.26 1.49 -0.93
N GLU A 587 -4.42 1.67 0.10
CA GLU A 587 -4.56 2.71 1.14
C GLU A 587 -4.48 4.11 0.54
N ALA A 588 -3.49 4.37 -0.32
CA ALA A 588 -3.34 5.67 -0.98
C ALA A 588 -4.54 5.97 -1.90
N MET A 589 -4.94 4.99 -2.74
CA MET A 589 -6.14 5.10 -3.57
C MET A 589 -7.38 5.36 -2.73
N THR A 590 -7.64 4.56 -1.70
CA THR A 590 -8.77 4.78 -0.79
C THR A 590 -8.78 6.18 -0.16
N ARG A 591 -7.62 6.68 0.29
CA ARG A 591 -7.47 8.04 0.86
C ARG A 591 -7.64 9.17 -0.14
N HIS A 592 -7.51 8.90 -1.43
CA HIS A 592 -7.83 9.82 -2.50
C HIS A 592 -9.31 9.72 -2.87
N THR A 593 -9.74 8.54 -3.29
CA THR A 593 -11.05 8.29 -3.89
C THR A 593 -12.20 8.39 -2.89
N SER A 594 -11.94 8.36 -1.57
CA SER A 594 -12.95 8.62 -0.54
C SER A 594 -13.06 10.09 -0.10
N GLU A 595 -12.23 10.97 -0.66
CA GLU A 595 -12.09 12.37 -0.20
C GLU A 595 -12.14 13.35 -1.39
N VAL A 596 -11.28 13.18 -2.39
CA VAL A 596 -11.10 14.13 -3.50
C VAL A 596 -12.15 13.94 -4.59
N ASP A 597 -12.46 12.67 -4.91
CA ASP A 597 -13.39 12.32 -5.98
C ASP A 597 -14.86 12.30 -5.51
N VAL A 598 -15.11 12.58 -4.22
CA VAL A 598 -16.42 12.49 -3.57
C VAL A 598 -16.81 13.83 -2.95
N TYR A 599 -18.09 14.17 -3.02
CA TYR A 599 -18.65 15.37 -2.41
C TYR A 599 -19.21 15.06 -1.02
N HIS A 600 -18.76 15.81 -0.02
CA HIS A 600 -19.12 15.66 1.40
C HIS A 600 -20.07 16.76 1.91
N LEU A 601 -20.30 17.81 1.14
CA LEU A 601 -21.23 18.90 1.46
C LEU A 601 -21.89 19.48 0.20
N GLY A 602 -22.84 20.39 0.38
CA GLY A 602 -23.59 21.00 -0.72
C GLY A 602 -24.60 20.07 -1.38
N GLU A 603 -25.10 20.46 -2.55
CA GLU A 603 -26.13 19.70 -3.26
C GLU A 603 -25.62 18.38 -3.85
N LEU A 604 -24.31 18.28 -4.11
CA LEU A 604 -23.67 17.06 -4.61
C LEU A 604 -23.30 16.05 -3.52
N ALA A 605 -23.48 16.39 -2.23
CA ALA A 605 -23.12 15.53 -1.10
C ALA A 605 -23.65 14.10 -1.25
N GLY A 606 -22.75 13.11 -1.19
CA GLY A 606 -23.07 11.69 -1.40
C GLY A 606 -22.96 11.20 -2.85
N LEU A 607 -22.52 12.04 -3.80
CA LEU A 607 -22.11 11.65 -5.15
C LEU A 607 -20.59 11.78 -5.28
N GLY A 608 -20.01 11.11 -6.28
CA GLY A 608 -18.64 11.36 -6.73
C GLY A 608 -18.59 11.86 -8.17
N SER A 609 -17.42 12.33 -8.58
CA SER A 609 -17.18 12.91 -9.90
C SER A 609 -16.53 11.88 -10.83
N ARG A 610 -17.08 11.72 -12.02
CA ARG A 610 -16.50 10.87 -13.07
C ARG A 610 -15.09 11.33 -13.48
N HIS A 611 -14.28 10.35 -13.87
CA HIS A 611 -12.90 10.43 -14.37
C HIS A 611 -12.63 11.60 -15.35
N ASN A 612 -11.57 12.39 -15.13
CA ASN A 612 -11.34 13.68 -15.80
C ASN A 612 -9.90 14.26 -15.63
N VAL A 613 -9.52 15.31 -16.38
CA VAL A 613 -8.27 16.09 -16.23
C VAL A 613 -8.13 16.72 -14.83
N ARG A 614 -9.24 17.14 -14.23
CA ARG A 614 -9.32 17.54 -12.81
C ARG A 614 -10.29 16.59 -12.13
N HIS A 615 -9.95 16.04 -10.97
CA HIS A 615 -10.78 15.06 -10.25
C HIS A 615 -12.27 15.46 -10.13
N TRP A 616 -12.58 16.75 -10.06
CA TRP A 616 -13.95 17.30 -9.97
C TRP A 616 -14.51 17.90 -11.29
N GLY A 617 -13.84 17.72 -12.43
CA GLY A 617 -14.09 18.46 -13.67
C GLY A 617 -15.28 17.98 -14.51
N ASP A 618 -15.53 16.67 -14.60
CA ASP A 618 -16.61 16.11 -15.43
C ASP A 618 -18.02 16.45 -14.88
N GLY A 619 -19.01 16.66 -15.73
CA GLY A 619 -20.39 16.94 -15.29
C GLY A 619 -21.19 15.72 -14.84
N SER A 620 -20.72 14.50 -15.08
CA SER A 620 -21.33 13.29 -14.53
C SER A 620 -20.95 13.14 -13.05
N LYS A 621 -21.91 13.48 -12.17
CA LYS A 621 -21.81 13.25 -10.73
C LYS A 621 -22.73 12.09 -10.35
N GLU A 622 -22.17 10.97 -9.93
CA GLU A 622 -22.88 9.68 -9.85
C GLU A 622 -22.52 8.90 -8.58
N VAL A 623 -23.43 8.02 -8.15
CA VAL A 623 -23.24 7.21 -6.93
C VAL A 623 -22.11 6.19 -7.11
N ARG A 624 -21.92 5.68 -8.34
CA ARG A 624 -20.90 4.67 -8.70
C ARG A 624 -19.48 5.03 -8.24
N GLU A 625 -19.12 6.31 -8.28
CA GLU A 625 -17.77 6.74 -7.85
C GLU A 625 -17.70 6.84 -6.33
N SER A 626 -18.79 7.20 -5.65
CA SER A 626 -18.87 7.38 -4.18
C SER A 626 -19.05 6.09 -3.35
N GLN A 627 -18.98 4.91 -3.97
CA GLN A 627 -19.36 3.65 -3.32
C GLN A 627 -18.56 3.33 -2.05
N ALA A 628 -19.28 3.17 -0.93
CA ALA A 628 -18.74 2.64 0.32
C ALA A 628 -18.19 1.21 0.16
N ALA A 629 -18.78 0.43 -0.74
CA ALA A 629 -18.39 -0.95 -1.02
C ALA A 629 -16.90 -1.08 -1.41
N SER A 630 -16.35 -0.11 -2.13
CA SER A 630 -14.94 -0.11 -2.57
C SER A 630 -13.95 0.32 -1.48
N ARG A 631 -14.41 0.98 -0.41
CA ARG A 631 -13.54 1.56 0.65
C ARG A 631 -13.66 0.86 2.02
N ARG A 632 -14.72 0.08 2.24
CA ARG A 632 -14.93 -0.66 3.49
C ARG A 632 -13.83 -1.67 3.81
N PHE A 633 -13.08 -2.14 2.81
CA PHE A 633 -11.88 -2.95 3.01
C PHE A 633 -10.88 -2.24 3.95
N TYR A 634 -10.52 -0.99 3.63
CA TYR A 634 -9.65 -0.17 4.48
C TYR A 634 -10.23 0.02 5.89
N TYR A 635 -11.52 0.35 5.98
CA TYR A 635 -12.22 0.53 7.26
C TYR A 635 -12.12 -0.71 8.16
N TYR A 636 -12.43 -1.89 7.64
CA TYR A 636 -12.45 -3.11 8.43
C TYR A 636 -11.05 -3.60 8.78
N LEU A 637 -10.06 -3.43 7.90
CA LEU A 637 -8.67 -3.83 8.17
C LEU A 637 -7.98 -2.90 9.18
N THR A 638 -8.23 -1.58 9.11
CA THR A 638 -7.48 -0.56 9.90
C THR A 638 -8.24 0.09 11.04
N THR A 639 -9.57 -0.08 11.09
CA THR A 639 -10.50 0.61 12.00
C THR A 639 -10.68 2.12 11.77
N ASP A 640 -10.29 2.64 10.60
CA ASP A 640 -10.24 4.10 10.35
C ASP A 640 -11.60 4.83 10.44
N GLU A 641 -11.75 5.72 11.43
CA GLU A 641 -13.01 6.42 11.66
C GLU A 641 -13.37 7.44 10.55
N ARG A 642 -12.42 7.98 9.78
CA ARG A 642 -12.73 8.93 8.70
C ARG A 642 -13.38 8.23 7.50
N THR A 643 -12.84 7.11 7.05
CA THR A 643 -13.52 6.23 6.08
C THR A 643 -14.87 5.77 6.64
N GLY A 644 -14.94 5.55 7.96
CA GLY A 644 -16.18 5.29 8.67
C GLY A 644 -17.24 6.42 8.63
N ASP A 645 -16.82 7.68 8.54
CA ASP A 645 -17.73 8.82 8.30
C ASP A 645 -18.22 8.80 6.85
N MET A 646 -17.30 8.75 5.87
CA MET A 646 -17.64 8.78 4.43
C MET A 646 -18.69 7.71 4.08
N MET A 647 -18.49 6.47 4.55
CA MET A 647 -19.44 5.38 4.29
C MET A 647 -20.84 5.64 4.87
N ARG A 648 -20.94 6.40 5.98
CA ARG A 648 -22.22 6.84 6.53
C ARG A 648 -22.82 7.98 5.69
N GLU A 649 -22.00 8.96 5.33
CA GLU A 649 -22.39 10.10 4.49
C GLU A 649 -23.04 9.62 3.18
N VAL A 650 -22.40 8.70 2.45
CA VAL A 650 -22.92 8.17 1.16
C VAL A 650 -24.11 7.22 1.33
N ALA A 651 -24.25 6.51 2.46
CA ALA A 651 -25.45 5.72 2.75
C ALA A 651 -26.68 6.61 3.05
N GLU A 652 -26.45 7.77 3.66
CA GLU A 652 -27.49 8.73 4.06
C GLU A 652 -27.88 9.72 2.97
N GLN A 653 -26.96 10.13 2.08
CA GLN A 653 -27.18 11.25 1.14
C GLN A 653 -27.29 10.87 -0.34
N ALA A 654 -26.69 9.77 -0.79
CA ALA A 654 -26.53 9.48 -2.23
C ALA A 654 -27.85 9.38 -3.01
N ASP A 655 -28.86 8.71 -2.45
CA ASP A 655 -30.17 8.57 -3.08
C ASP A 655 -30.95 9.89 -3.12
N LEU A 656 -30.83 10.70 -2.06
CA LEU A 656 -31.38 12.06 -2.04
C LEU A 656 -30.68 12.98 -3.05
N ALA A 657 -29.37 12.82 -3.27
CA ALA A 657 -28.61 13.60 -4.24
C ALA A 657 -29.07 13.36 -5.68
N MET A 658 -29.40 12.12 -6.03
CA MET A 658 -29.99 11.80 -7.35
C MET A 658 -31.30 12.56 -7.63
N THR A 659 -32.09 12.94 -6.62
CA THR A 659 -33.30 13.78 -6.84
C THR A 659 -32.99 15.23 -7.18
N ARG A 660 -31.81 15.71 -6.81
CA ARG A 660 -31.32 17.07 -7.12
C ARG A 660 -30.62 17.09 -8.47
N LEU A 661 -29.86 16.04 -8.76
CA LEU A 661 -29.17 15.84 -10.02
C LEU A 661 -29.43 14.41 -10.54
N ASP A 662 -30.42 14.27 -11.42
CA ASP A 662 -30.74 12.99 -12.05
C ASP A 662 -29.55 12.53 -12.92
N PRO A 663 -29.00 11.31 -12.72
CA PRO A 663 -27.83 10.85 -13.47
C PRO A 663 -28.12 10.64 -14.96
N LEU A 664 -29.39 10.50 -15.37
CA LEU A 664 -29.79 10.24 -16.76
C LEU A 664 -30.39 11.46 -17.47
N ARG A 665 -30.37 12.64 -16.83
CA ARG A 665 -30.98 13.90 -17.31
C ARG A 665 -30.63 14.31 -18.75
N LEU A 666 -29.50 13.87 -19.29
CA LEU A 666 -29.05 14.19 -20.66
C LEU A 666 -29.48 13.16 -21.70
N ILE A 667 -29.86 11.94 -21.30
CA ILE A 667 -30.20 10.84 -22.22
C ILE A 667 -31.66 10.36 -22.10
N LEU A 668 -32.33 10.65 -20.98
CA LEU A 668 -33.76 10.39 -20.79
C LEU A 668 -34.53 11.67 -20.43
N PRO A 669 -35.77 11.82 -20.91
CA PRO A 669 -36.65 12.86 -20.43
C PRO A 669 -37.02 12.60 -18.97
N LYS A 670 -37.37 13.67 -18.24
CA LYS A 670 -37.94 13.56 -16.89
C LYS A 670 -39.20 12.68 -16.91
N SER A 671 -39.27 11.71 -15.99
CA SER A 671 -40.43 10.84 -15.80
C SER A 671 -41.36 11.34 -14.68
N ASP A 672 -42.43 10.59 -14.39
CA ASP A 672 -43.35 10.87 -13.28
C ASP A 672 -42.72 10.60 -11.88
N TYR A 673 -41.47 10.12 -11.83
CA TYR A 673 -40.75 9.77 -10.61
C TYR A 673 -39.67 10.82 -10.27
N PRO A 674 -39.23 10.93 -9.00
CA PRO A 674 -38.24 11.94 -8.58
C PRO A 674 -36.91 11.91 -9.33
N THR A 675 -36.43 10.74 -9.74
CA THR A 675 -35.18 10.54 -10.50
C THR A 675 -35.22 9.20 -11.24
N HIS A 676 -34.18 8.90 -12.02
CA HIS A 676 -33.93 7.58 -12.59
C HIS A 676 -32.82 6.82 -11.87
N ALA A 677 -32.81 5.49 -12.05
CA ALA A 677 -31.73 4.60 -11.66
C ALA A 677 -31.56 3.44 -12.67
N ARG A 678 -30.31 3.10 -13.02
CA ARG A 678 -29.91 1.84 -13.68
C ARG A 678 -29.53 0.81 -12.61
N ILE A 679 -29.46 -0.46 -13.00
CA ILE A 679 -29.19 -1.56 -12.06
C ILE A 679 -27.82 -1.45 -11.38
N GLY A 680 -26.70 -1.40 -12.11
CA GLY A 680 -25.36 -1.34 -11.47
C GLY A 680 -24.96 0.02 -10.93
N PRO A 681 -24.64 1.01 -11.80
CA PRO A 681 -23.98 2.25 -11.41
C PRO A 681 -24.82 3.16 -10.49
N ASP A 682 -26.12 2.91 -10.38
CA ASP A 682 -27.00 3.66 -9.47
C ASP A 682 -27.53 2.75 -8.35
N TRP A 683 -28.35 1.74 -8.68
CA TRP A 683 -29.06 0.99 -7.65
C TRP A 683 -28.19 -0.01 -6.88
N LEU A 684 -27.32 -0.79 -7.53
CA LEU A 684 -26.40 -1.69 -6.82
C LEU A 684 -25.32 -0.90 -6.06
N ALA A 685 -24.90 0.25 -6.57
CA ALA A 685 -24.02 1.19 -5.85
C ALA A 685 -24.68 1.68 -4.54
N LEU A 686 -25.95 2.11 -4.59
CA LEU A 686 -26.75 2.44 -3.40
C LEU A 686 -26.93 1.23 -2.46
N VAL A 687 -27.20 0.04 -3.00
CA VAL A 687 -27.31 -1.20 -2.23
C VAL A 687 -25.99 -1.55 -1.54
N GLY A 688 -24.83 -1.31 -2.18
CA GLY A 688 -23.51 -1.44 -1.56
C GLY A 688 -23.32 -0.50 -0.37
N ASN A 689 -23.77 0.76 -0.49
CA ASN A 689 -23.75 1.74 0.60
C ASN A 689 -24.65 1.28 1.77
N TRP A 690 -25.89 0.89 1.50
CA TRP A 690 -26.82 0.44 2.54
C TRP A 690 -26.44 -0.92 3.13
N MET A 691 -25.87 -1.84 2.36
CA MET A 691 -25.36 -3.12 2.85
C MET A 691 -24.24 -2.90 3.85
N THR A 692 -23.29 -2.02 3.51
CA THR A 692 -22.16 -1.64 4.37
C THR A 692 -22.64 -0.99 5.67
N GLU A 693 -23.61 -0.08 5.61
CA GLU A 693 -24.12 0.57 6.82
C GLU A 693 -25.07 -0.35 7.64
N TRP A 694 -25.76 -1.29 6.98
CA TRP A 694 -26.54 -2.34 7.65
C TRP A 694 -25.63 -3.26 8.48
N GLU A 695 -24.54 -3.78 7.90
CA GLU A 695 -23.62 -4.65 8.64
C GLU A 695 -22.92 -3.89 9.77
N ARG A 696 -22.52 -2.62 9.59
CA ARG A 696 -21.89 -1.80 10.65
C ARG A 696 -22.79 -1.56 11.86
N THR A 697 -24.08 -1.32 11.64
CA THR A 697 -25.00 -0.86 12.69
C THR A 697 -25.97 -1.93 13.20
N GLY A 698 -26.31 -2.91 12.37
CA GLY A 698 -27.46 -3.79 12.57
C GLY A 698 -28.83 -3.11 12.35
N ASP A 699 -28.87 -1.85 11.91
CA ASP A 699 -30.14 -1.13 11.64
C ASP A 699 -30.83 -1.72 10.41
N LYS A 700 -32.02 -2.31 10.65
CA LYS A 700 -32.83 -2.96 9.60
C LYS A 700 -33.39 -1.98 8.58
N ARG A 701 -33.43 -0.67 8.87
CA ARG A 701 -33.84 0.37 7.90
C ARG A 701 -33.04 0.28 6.60
N TRP A 702 -31.74 0.01 6.69
CA TRP A 702 -30.85 -0.12 5.54
C TRP A 702 -31.15 -1.37 4.71
N ARG A 703 -31.32 -2.53 5.36
CA ARG A 703 -31.85 -3.75 4.73
C ARG A 703 -33.20 -3.50 4.06
N ASP A 704 -34.06 -2.71 4.69
CA ASP A 704 -35.42 -2.47 4.20
C ASP A 704 -35.43 -1.57 2.96
N LYS A 705 -34.48 -0.63 2.83
CA LYS A 705 -34.21 0.07 1.55
C LYS A 705 -33.88 -0.93 0.43
N ILE A 706 -32.93 -1.84 0.66
CA ILE A 706 -32.53 -2.89 -0.30
C ILE A 706 -33.75 -3.75 -0.68
N MET A 707 -34.51 -4.23 0.32
CA MET A 707 -35.65 -5.11 0.11
C MET A 707 -36.85 -4.44 -0.58
N ALA A 708 -37.00 -3.12 -0.50
CA ALA A 708 -37.99 -2.37 -1.27
C ALA A 708 -37.68 -2.44 -2.77
N GLY A 709 -36.41 -2.25 -3.15
CA GLY A 709 -35.95 -2.43 -4.53
C GLY A 709 -36.11 -3.87 -5.02
N VAL A 710 -35.62 -4.86 -4.26
CA VAL A 710 -35.80 -6.29 -4.57
C VAL A 710 -37.28 -6.66 -4.75
N THR A 711 -38.16 -6.11 -3.90
CA THR A 711 -39.61 -6.35 -4.00
C THR A 711 -40.24 -5.65 -5.22
N SER A 712 -39.68 -4.53 -5.67
CA SER A 712 -40.10 -3.83 -6.88
C SER A 712 -39.76 -4.65 -8.12
N PHE A 713 -38.48 -5.00 -8.31
CA PHE A 713 -38.04 -5.83 -9.44
C PHE A 713 -38.69 -7.20 -9.47
N ALA A 714 -38.91 -7.83 -8.31
CA ALA A 714 -39.53 -9.16 -8.25
C ALA A 714 -40.99 -9.21 -8.75
N LYS A 715 -41.68 -8.06 -8.84
CA LYS A 715 -43.02 -7.90 -9.43
C LYS A 715 -42.99 -7.62 -10.93
N MET A 716 -41.85 -7.19 -11.49
CA MET A 716 -41.74 -6.84 -12.90
C MET A 716 -41.58 -8.09 -13.77
N PRO A 717 -42.14 -8.16 -14.99
CA PRO A 717 -42.15 -9.39 -15.79
C PRO A 717 -40.77 -9.96 -16.11
N ALA A 718 -39.75 -9.12 -16.28
CA ALA A 718 -38.40 -9.50 -16.66
C ALA A 718 -37.34 -9.13 -15.60
N GLY A 719 -37.75 -8.92 -14.35
CA GLY A 719 -36.85 -8.56 -13.25
C GLY A 719 -35.99 -7.33 -13.59
N PHE A 720 -34.67 -7.45 -13.42
CA PHE A 720 -33.68 -6.42 -13.72
C PHE A 720 -33.61 -5.99 -15.20
N TYR A 721 -34.17 -6.76 -16.14
CA TYR A 721 -34.26 -6.38 -17.56
C TYR A 721 -35.53 -5.61 -17.93
N SER A 722 -36.42 -5.33 -16.96
CA SER A 722 -37.70 -4.64 -17.22
C SER A 722 -37.59 -3.12 -17.41
N GLY A 723 -36.37 -2.59 -17.49
CA GLY A 723 -36.07 -1.17 -17.59
C GLY A 723 -35.84 -0.74 -19.02
N LYS A 724 -36.34 0.45 -19.39
CA LYS A 724 -36.13 1.03 -20.71
C LYS A 724 -34.65 1.41 -20.83
N ASP A 725 -33.93 0.85 -21.80
CA ASP A 725 -32.48 1.03 -21.96
C ASP A 725 -31.69 0.68 -20.66
N GLY A 726 -32.25 -0.20 -19.82
CA GLY A 726 -31.71 -0.58 -18.51
C GLY A 726 -32.00 0.40 -17.35
N ALA A 727 -32.78 1.45 -17.60
CA ALA A 727 -33.17 2.46 -16.63
C ALA A 727 -34.61 2.27 -16.09
N PHE A 728 -34.80 2.71 -14.85
CA PHE A 728 -36.04 2.63 -14.09
C PHE A 728 -36.35 4.00 -13.49
N GLY A 729 -37.63 4.31 -13.29
CA GLY A 729 -38.04 5.40 -12.42
C GLY A 729 -37.77 5.03 -10.96
N TYR A 730 -37.24 5.96 -10.17
CA TYR A 730 -36.83 5.72 -8.79
C TYR A 730 -37.38 6.80 -7.86
N ASP A 731 -37.95 6.37 -6.73
CA ASP A 731 -38.40 7.24 -5.64
C ASP A 731 -37.63 6.93 -4.35
N PRO A 732 -36.66 7.77 -3.95
CA PRO A 732 -35.93 7.63 -2.69
C PRO A 732 -36.79 7.74 -1.41
N ALA A 733 -38.00 8.31 -1.47
CA ALA A 733 -38.87 8.36 -0.30
C ALA A 733 -39.48 6.98 0.04
N THR A 734 -39.84 6.20 -0.99
CA THR A 734 -40.40 4.84 -0.83
C THR A 734 -39.42 3.71 -1.12
N GLN A 735 -38.26 4.03 -1.71
CA GLN A 735 -37.23 3.10 -2.16
C GLN A 735 -37.71 2.10 -3.22
N GLN A 736 -38.74 2.50 -3.98
CA GLN A 736 -39.37 1.68 -5.02
C GLN A 736 -38.86 2.05 -6.42
N LEU A 737 -38.80 1.02 -7.27
CA LEU A 737 -38.38 1.13 -8.65
C LEU A 737 -39.56 0.83 -9.58
N TYR A 738 -39.64 1.56 -10.69
CA TYR A 738 -40.79 1.57 -11.58
C TYR A 738 -40.36 1.41 -13.04
N ARG A 739 -41.16 0.71 -13.83
CA ARG A 739 -40.94 0.56 -15.27
C ARG A 739 -41.24 1.87 -15.98
N LEU A 740 -40.38 2.26 -16.91
CA LEU A 740 -40.54 3.45 -17.77
C LEU A 740 -41.22 3.12 -19.12
N GLY A 741 -41.49 1.84 -19.38
CA GLY A 741 -42.07 1.35 -20.62
C GLY A 741 -42.19 -0.17 -20.61
N GLU A 742 -42.63 -0.73 -21.74
CA GLU A 742 -42.81 -2.19 -21.87
C GLU A 742 -41.56 -2.94 -22.34
N ASP A 743 -40.56 -2.25 -22.88
CA ASP A 743 -39.36 -2.83 -23.49
C ASP A 743 -38.45 -3.61 -22.53
N LEU A 744 -37.52 -4.38 -23.10
CA LEU A 744 -36.39 -4.93 -22.33
C LEU A 744 -35.17 -4.05 -22.53
N GLY A 745 -34.32 -3.94 -21.52
CA GLY A 745 -33.09 -3.18 -21.62
C GLY A 745 -32.08 -3.53 -20.53
N TYR A 746 -30.82 -3.17 -20.78
CA TYR A 746 -29.72 -3.30 -19.84
C TYR A 746 -28.74 -2.15 -20.06
N SER A 747 -27.98 -1.80 -19.02
CA SER A 747 -26.77 -0.97 -19.17
C SER A 747 -25.55 -1.88 -19.10
N HIS A 748 -24.54 -1.65 -19.94
CA HIS A 748 -23.28 -2.40 -19.90
C HIS A 748 -22.53 -2.16 -18.56
N LEU A 749 -22.60 -0.92 -18.04
CA LEU A 749 -22.09 -0.55 -16.71
C LEU A 749 -22.74 -1.32 -15.56
N SER A 750 -23.87 -2.01 -15.78
CA SER A 750 -24.54 -2.78 -14.72
C SER A 750 -23.67 -3.87 -14.08
N ALA A 751 -22.60 -4.28 -14.76
CA ALA A 751 -21.67 -5.33 -14.34
C ALA A 751 -20.25 -4.85 -14.01
N LEU A 752 -19.93 -3.58 -14.28
CA LEU A 752 -18.54 -3.11 -14.33
C LEU A 752 -18.16 -2.23 -13.12
N MET A 753 -19.14 -1.60 -12.46
CA MET A 753 -18.91 -0.66 -11.35
C MET A 753 -19.06 -1.31 -9.96
N GLY A 754 -18.43 -2.46 -9.69
CA GLY A 754 -18.49 -3.14 -8.37
C GLY A 754 -19.83 -3.82 -8.04
N GLY A 755 -20.76 -3.85 -9.00
CA GLY A 755 -22.11 -4.41 -8.82
C GLY A 755 -22.13 -5.93 -8.56
N PRO A 756 -21.44 -6.75 -9.37
CA PRO A 756 -21.30 -8.19 -9.13
C PRO A 756 -20.71 -8.53 -7.76
N GLU A 757 -19.66 -7.83 -7.37
CA GLU A 757 -18.92 -7.98 -6.11
C GLU A 757 -19.84 -7.76 -4.90
N VAL A 758 -20.66 -6.68 -4.94
CA VAL A 758 -21.73 -6.42 -3.97
C VAL A 758 -22.80 -7.52 -4.02
N ALA A 759 -23.23 -7.92 -5.22
CA ALA A 759 -24.32 -8.87 -5.41
C ALA A 759 -23.98 -10.29 -4.92
N PHE A 760 -22.73 -10.73 -5.08
CA PHE A 760 -22.26 -12.01 -4.56
C PHE A 760 -22.39 -12.04 -3.04
N GLU A 761 -21.74 -11.12 -2.32
CA GLU A 761 -21.83 -11.08 -0.84
C GLU A 761 -23.27 -10.86 -0.33
N LEU A 762 -24.04 -10.00 -1.00
CA LEU A 762 -25.44 -9.73 -0.64
C LEU A 762 -26.32 -10.99 -0.73
N THR A 763 -26.02 -11.92 -1.63
CA THR A 763 -26.72 -13.21 -1.73
C THR A 763 -26.60 -14.02 -0.44
N HIS A 764 -25.38 -14.16 0.07
CA HIS A 764 -25.08 -14.88 1.32
C HIS A 764 -25.63 -14.16 2.57
N LEU A 765 -25.68 -12.82 2.55
CA LEU A 765 -26.24 -11.99 3.61
C LEU A 765 -27.79 -12.01 3.67
N LEU A 766 -28.47 -11.89 2.53
CA LEU A 766 -29.93 -11.80 2.47
C LEU A 766 -30.63 -13.16 2.58
N GLN A 767 -30.06 -14.22 2.00
CA GLN A 767 -30.64 -15.57 1.93
C GLN A 767 -32.11 -15.54 1.45
N ASN A 768 -32.36 -14.83 0.34
CA ASN A 768 -33.71 -14.41 -0.05
C ASN A 768 -34.07 -14.85 -1.47
N LYS A 769 -34.96 -15.85 -1.57
CA LYS A 769 -35.42 -16.44 -2.84
C LYS A 769 -35.89 -15.46 -3.93
N LYS A 770 -36.32 -14.23 -3.60
CA LYS A 770 -36.64 -13.22 -4.62
C LYS A 770 -35.37 -12.59 -5.20
N TRP A 771 -34.42 -12.26 -4.35
CA TRP A 771 -33.09 -11.78 -4.74
C TRP A 771 -32.36 -12.85 -5.54
N ASP A 772 -32.24 -14.07 -4.99
CA ASP A 772 -31.51 -15.19 -5.61
C ASP A 772 -32.02 -15.44 -7.04
N ARG A 773 -33.35 -15.45 -7.23
CA ARG A 773 -34.00 -15.60 -8.54
C ARG A 773 -33.67 -14.43 -9.50
N LEU A 774 -33.71 -13.18 -9.01
CA LEU A 774 -33.45 -11.99 -9.83
C LEU A 774 -31.99 -11.93 -10.29
N TRP A 775 -31.06 -12.17 -9.37
CA TRP A 775 -29.62 -12.15 -9.68
C TRP A 775 -29.23 -13.31 -10.60
N LEU A 776 -29.68 -14.54 -10.30
CA LEU A 776 -29.42 -15.69 -11.16
C LEU A 776 -30.04 -15.54 -12.57
N GLN A 777 -31.25 -14.96 -12.68
CA GLN A 777 -31.85 -14.63 -13.98
C GLN A 777 -30.99 -13.64 -14.78
N PHE A 778 -30.42 -12.63 -14.11
CA PHE A 778 -29.56 -11.63 -14.73
C PHE A 778 -28.25 -12.24 -15.21
N CYS A 779 -27.54 -12.98 -14.36
CA CYS A 779 -26.30 -13.66 -14.76
C CYS A 779 -26.52 -14.69 -15.88
N ARG A 780 -27.66 -15.42 -15.87
CA ARG A 780 -27.95 -16.48 -16.86
C ARG A 780 -28.31 -15.93 -18.25
N LEU A 781 -29.02 -14.79 -18.31
CA LEU A 781 -29.51 -14.22 -19.57
C LEU A 781 -28.57 -13.18 -20.19
N TRP A 782 -27.58 -12.68 -19.45
CA TRP A 782 -26.54 -11.84 -20.00
C TRP A 782 -25.75 -12.60 -21.08
N GLY A 783 -25.61 -12.02 -22.27
CA GLY A 783 -24.91 -12.64 -23.40
C GLY A 783 -25.54 -13.94 -23.91
N ALA A 784 -26.76 -14.28 -23.49
CA ALA A 784 -27.45 -15.50 -23.90
C ALA A 784 -28.02 -15.38 -25.33
N PRO A 785 -28.19 -16.50 -26.06
CA PRO A 785 -28.87 -16.48 -27.36
C PRO A 785 -30.29 -15.92 -27.26
N GLU A 786 -30.72 -15.18 -28.29
CA GLU A 786 -32.03 -14.53 -28.38
C GLU A 786 -33.21 -15.51 -28.18
N ALA A 787 -33.06 -16.76 -28.63
CA ALA A 787 -34.03 -17.83 -28.41
C ALA A 787 -34.22 -18.15 -26.91
N ASN A 788 -33.13 -18.25 -26.15
CA ASN A 788 -33.16 -18.51 -24.71
C ASN A 788 -33.77 -17.32 -23.94
N ILE A 789 -33.51 -16.09 -24.42
CA ILE A 789 -34.12 -14.87 -23.89
C ILE A 789 -35.63 -14.83 -24.18
N ALA A 790 -36.04 -15.20 -25.39
CA ALA A 790 -37.45 -15.30 -25.77
C ALA A 790 -38.21 -16.36 -24.97
N GLU A 791 -37.60 -17.51 -24.71
CA GLU A 791 -38.14 -18.56 -23.83
C GLU A 791 -38.27 -18.07 -22.37
N ALA A 792 -37.24 -17.42 -21.83
CA ALA A 792 -37.20 -17.01 -20.44
C ALA A 792 -38.04 -15.76 -20.10
N LEU A 793 -38.16 -14.81 -21.04
CA LEU A 793 -38.80 -13.50 -20.83
C LEU A 793 -40.05 -13.27 -21.70
N GLY A 794 -40.45 -14.25 -22.52
CA GLY A 794 -41.64 -14.18 -23.37
C GLY A 794 -41.53 -13.29 -24.60
N LYS A 795 -40.35 -12.71 -24.87
CA LYS A 795 -40.07 -11.91 -26.08
C LYS A 795 -38.58 -11.93 -26.45
N PRO A 796 -38.24 -11.95 -27.75
CA PRO A 796 -36.86 -11.84 -28.21
C PRO A 796 -36.24 -10.49 -27.82
N ALA A 797 -34.97 -10.52 -27.44
CA ALA A 797 -34.11 -9.34 -27.25
C ALA A 797 -32.64 -9.76 -27.24
N ALA A 798 -31.74 -8.80 -27.49
CA ALA A 798 -30.31 -8.94 -27.26
C ALA A 798 -29.95 -8.28 -25.91
N LEU A 799 -29.49 -9.09 -24.94
CA LEU A 799 -29.15 -8.64 -23.58
C LEU A 799 -27.69 -8.96 -23.26
N GLY A 800 -26.94 -7.98 -22.76
CA GLY A 800 -25.51 -8.12 -22.50
C GLY A 800 -24.64 -8.35 -23.75
N ARG A 801 -23.40 -8.77 -23.52
CA ARG A 801 -22.44 -9.20 -24.54
C ARG A 801 -21.60 -10.38 -24.01
N PRO A 802 -21.28 -11.38 -24.84
CA PRO A 802 -20.36 -12.46 -24.47
C PRO A 802 -18.90 -12.00 -24.63
N GLU A 803 -18.33 -11.34 -23.61
CA GLU A 803 -16.93 -10.91 -23.60
C GLU A 803 -16.32 -10.93 -22.19
N LEU A 804 -14.98 -10.85 -22.11
CA LEU A 804 -14.19 -11.17 -20.92
C LEU A 804 -14.59 -10.42 -19.64
N TRP A 805 -15.05 -9.16 -19.74
CA TRP A 805 -15.45 -8.35 -18.58
C TRP A 805 -16.71 -8.88 -17.87
N TYR A 806 -17.47 -9.75 -18.53
CA TYR A 806 -18.71 -10.37 -18.02
C TYR A 806 -18.58 -11.88 -17.80
N ALA A 807 -17.37 -12.46 -17.95
CA ALA A 807 -17.14 -13.90 -17.81
C ALA A 807 -17.54 -14.41 -16.41
N ARG A 808 -17.46 -13.56 -15.39
CA ARG A 808 -17.96 -13.78 -14.03
C ARG A 808 -19.43 -14.22 -13.95
N PHE A 809 -20.29 -13.85 -14.90
CA PHE A 809 -21.71 -14.20 -14.87
C PHE A 809 -22.00 -15.68 -15.18
N PRO A 810 -21.55 -16.25 -16.32
CA PRO A 810 -21.64 -17.70 -16.52
C PRO A 810 -20.81 -18.49 -15.49
N ALA A 811 -19.72 -17.94 -14.93
CA ALA A 811 -18.99 -18.58 -13.83
C ALA A 811 -19.86 -18.69 -12.55
N TYR A 812 -20.56 -17.62 -12.17
CA TYR A 812 -21.48 -17.63 -11.04
C TYR A 812 -22.66 -18.58 -11.26
N VAL A 813 -23.23 -18.62 -12.47
CA VAL A 813 -24.28 -19.58 -12.84
C VAL A 813 -23.76 -21.02 -12.71
N ALA A 814 -22.54 -21.30 -13.17
CA ALA A 814 -21.92 -22.62 -13.06
C ALA A 814 -21.75 -23.05 -11.60
N ALA A 815 -21.25 -22.16 -10.73
CA ALA A 815 -21.04 -22.43 -9.31
C ALA A 815 -22.37 -22.66 -8.55
N VAL A 816 -23.42 -21.88 -8.84
CA VAL A 816 -24.73 -22.00 -8.19
C VAL A 816 -25.51 -23.22 -8.67
N GLU A 817 -25.46 -23.54 -9.97
CA GLU A 817 -26.28 -24.58 -10.58
C GLU A 817 -25.55 -25.91 -10.79
N ASN A 818 -24.22 -25.95 -10.56
CA ASN A 818 -23.33 -27.05 -10.92
C ASN A 818 -23.41 -27.38 -12.43
N ASP A 819 -23.29 -26.34 -13.27
CA ASP A 819 -23.41 -26.46 -14.74
C ASP A 819 -22.04 -26.28 -15.45
N PRO A 820 -21.39 -27.39 -15.90
CA PRO A 820 -20.13 -27.34 -16.61
C PRO A 820 -20.20 -26.60 -17.96
N ALA A 821 -21.38 -26.52 -18.59
CA ALA A 821 -21.52 -25.78 -19.85
C ALA A 821 -21.44 -24.27 -19.62
N SER A 822 -21.92 -23.78 -18.47
CA SER A 822 -21.69 -22.40 -18.04
C SER A 822 -20.24 -22.16 -17.62
N ALA A 823 -19.56 -23.12 -16.99
CA ALA A 823 -18.15 -22.99 -16.63
C ALA A 823 -17.25 -22.89 -17.87
N ALA A 824 -17.44 -23.79 -18.85
CA ALA A 824 -16.75 -23.77 -20.13
C ALA A 824 -16.98 -22.43 -20.85
N ARG A 825 -18.23 -21.98 -20.93
CA ARG A 825 -18.60 -20.67 -21.50
C ARG A 825 -17.94 -19.48 -20.79
N ALA A 826 -17.75 -19.53 -19.48
CA ALA A 826 -17.04 -18.49 -18.74
C ALA A 826 -15.57 -18.42 -19.15
N TRP A 827 -14.89 -19.56 -19.21
CA TRP A 827 -13.50 -19.62 -19.69
C TRP A 827 -13.37 -19.26 -21.17
N ASP A 828 -14.30 -19.66 -22.03
CA ASP A 828 -14.34 -19.26 -23.46
C ASP A 828 -14.47 -17.74 -23.62
N TRP A 829 -15.29 -17.08 -22.80
CA TRP A 829 -15.42 -15.61 -22.83
C TRP A 829 -14.17 -14.90 -22.29
N PHE A 830 -13.52 -15.47 -21.26
CA PHE A 830 -12.35 -14.89 -20.64
C PHE A 830 -11.07 -15.08 -21.47
N LEU A 831 -10.89 -16.24 -22.11
CA LEU A 831 -9.64 -16.64 -22.77
C LEU A 831 -9.52 -16.24 -24.25
N GLY A 832 -10.47 -15.43 -24.76
CA GLY A 832 -10.43 -14.91 -26.12
C GLY A 832 -9.28 -13.93 -26.41
N ASP A 833 -9.22 -13.41 -27.64
CA ASP A 833 -8.07 -12.64 -28.18
C ASP A 833 -7.58 -11.48 -27.29
N LYS A 834 -8.50 -10.81 -26.57
CA LYS A 834 -8.20 -9.68 -25.67
C LYS A 834 -7.37 -10.08 -24.42
N THR A 835 -7.13 -11.37 -24.19
CA THR A 835 -6.40 -11.91 -23.03
C THR A 835 -4.95 -12.33 -23.40
N GLN A 836 -4.48 -12.03 -24.61
CA GLN A 836 -3.09 -12.25 -25.02
C GLN A 836 -2.17 -11.12 -24.50
N GLY A 837 -1.18 -11.47 -23.67
CA GLY A 837 -0.12 -10.58 -23.17
C GLY A 837 -0.59 -9.23 -22.57
N PRO A 838 -1.67 -9.16 -21.76
CA PRO A 838 -2.33 -7.90 -21.41
C PRO A 838 -1.45 -6.88 -20.67
N PHE A 839 -0.35 -7.31 -20.03
CA PHE A 839 0.52 -6.47 -19.21
C PHE A 839 2.01 -6.56 -19.59
N GLU A 840 2.34 -7.04 -20.80
CA GLU A 840 3.73 -7.18 -21.26
C GLU A 840 4.38 -5.82 -21.57
N ALA A 841 4.97 -5.19 -20.55
CA ALA A 841 5.51 -3.85 -20.65
C ALA A 841 6.93 -3.81 -21.26
N HIS A 842 7.07 -3.15 -22.40
CA HIS A 842 8.37 -2.91 -23.06
C HIS A 842 8.93 -1.54 -22.67
N ARG A 843 10.20 -1.26 -23.03
CA ARG A 843 10.90 -0.02 -22.68
C ARG A 843 11.05 0.89 -23.91
N VAL A 844 10.77 2.17 -23.74
CA VAL A 844 11.00 3.24 -24.72
C VAL A 844 12.00 4.23 -24.13
N ASP A 845 13.00 4.65 -24.90
CA ASP A 845 13.99 5.65 -24.52
C ASP A 845 14.47 6.47 -25.73
N GLY A 846 15.50 7.31 -25.56
CA GLY A 846 15.99 8.19 -26.62
C GLY A 846 15.28 9.54 -26.65
N ALA A 847 15.12 10.11 -27.85
CA ALA A 847 14.60 11.47 -28.05
C ALA A 847 13.06 11.56 -28.12
N ASP A 848 12.38 10.43 -28.26
CA ASP A 848 10.92 10.35 -28.38
C ASP A 848 10.21 10.51 -27.02
N VAL A 849 10.96 10.48 -25.91
CA VAL A 849 10.43 10.54 -24.53
C VAL A 849 11.24 11.48 -23.64
N LEU A 850 10.58 12.12 -22.66
CA LEU A 850 11.23 13.03 -21.71
C LEU A 850 12.31 12.34 -20.83
N LYS A 851 12.08 11.06 -20.54
CA LYS A 851 12.98 10.14 -19.82
C LYS A 851 12.59 8.71 -20.22
N PRO A 852 13.46 7.70 -20.06
CA PRO A 852 13.10 6.31 -20.34
C PRO A 852 11.83 5.89 -19.60
N VAL A 853 10.90 5.26 -20.32
CA VAL A 853 9.62 4.77 -19.79
C VAL A 853 9.45 3.27 -20.05
N ARG A 854 8.64 2.61 -19.23
CA ARG A 854 8.01 1.33 -19.54
C ARG A 854 6.55 1.54 -19.85
N GLU A 855 6.08 0.94 -20.95
CA GLU A 855 4.71 1.10 -21.44
C GLU A 855 4.10 -0.20 -21.98
N VAL A 856 2.78 -0.22 -22.00
CA VAL A 856 1.93 -1.19 -22.70
C VAL A 856 1.01 -0.35 -23.59
N PRO A 857 1.21 -0.28 -24.93
CA PRO A 857 0.54 0.70 -25.80
C PRO A 857 -0.99 0.68 -25.76
N THR A 858 -1.58 -0.46 -25.41
CA THR A 858 -3.03 -0.72 -25.37
C THR A 858 -3.63 -0.62 -23.97
N ILE A 859 -2.86 -0.21 -22.96
CA ILE A 859 -3.31 -0.23 -21.56
C ILE A 859 -4.38 0.82 -21.27
N SER A 860 -5.31 0.44 -20.42
CA SER A 860 -6.28 1.32 -19.76
C SER A 860 -6.67 0.68 -18.42
N THR A 861 -6.96 1.52 -17.43
CA THR A 861 -7.32 1.07 -16.08
C THR A 861 -8.64 0.30 -16.08
N ASN A 862 -9.60 0.74 -16.89
CA ASN A 862 -10.80 -0.01 -17.23
C ASN A 862 -10.52 -1.46 -17.64
N ASN A 863 -9.59 -1.69 -18.58
CA ASN A 863 -9.26 -3.06 -18.99
C ASN A 863 -8.47 -3.81 -17.92
N THR A 864 -7.52 -3.17 -17.23
CA THR A 864 -6.75 -3.81 -16.16
C THR A 864 -7.66 -4.28 -15.02
N ALA A 865 -8.46 -3.37 -14.44
CA ALA A 865 -9.33 -3.68 -13.31
C ALA A 865 -10.33 -4.79 -13.66
N GLN A 866 -11.01 -4.69 -14.81
CA GLN A 866 -12.00 -5.70 -15.21
C GLN A 866 -11.38 -7.05 -15.60
N TRP A 867 -10.18 -7.05 -16.20
CA TRP A 867 -9.45 -8.29 -16.47
C TRP A 867 -9.04 -8.98 -15.16
N CYS A 868 -8.46 -8.22 -14.22
CA CYS A 868 -8.00 -8.76 -12.94
C CYS A 868 -9.16 -9.22 -12.05
N LEU A 869 -10.25 -8.46 -11.96
CA LEU A 869 -11.45 -8.86 -11.20
C LEU A 869 -12.05 -10.17 -11.74
N ASN A 870 -12.28 -10.28 -13.06
CA ASN A 870 -12.79 -11.51 -13.64
C ASN A 870 -11.80 -12.68 -13.45
N ALA A 871 -10.49 -12.47 -13.59
CA ALA A 871 -9.50 -13.53 -13.34
C ALA A 871 -9.57 -14.06 -11.89
N ILE A 872 -9.67 -13.15 -10.91
CA ILE A 872 -9.77 -13.45 -9.48
C ILE A 872 -11.06 -14.22 -9.16
N GLU A 873 -12.19 -13.79 -9.73
CA GLU A 873 -13.51 -14.40 -9.50
C GLU A 873 -13.65 -15.76 -10.20
N LEU A 874 -13.15 -15.90 -11.43
CA LEU A 874 -13.21 -17.17 -12.15
C LEU A 874 -12.33 -18.25 -11.51
N LEU A 875 -11.16 -17.87 -10.96
CA LEU A 875 -10.30 -18.79 -10.20
C LEU A 875 -11.01 -19.35 -8.96
N GLU A 876 -11.88 -18.57 -8.32
CA GLU A 876 -12.68 -19.02 -7.16
C GLU A 876 -13.90 -19.86 -7.60
N LEU A 877 -14.66 -19.39 -8.59
CA LEU A 877 -15.95 -20.00 -8.96
C LEU A 877 -15.82 -21.26 -9.80
N VAL A 878 -14.83 -21.30 -10.71
CA VAL A 878 -14.68 -22.32 -11.76
C VAL A 878 -13.20 -22.64 -12.09
N GLY A 879 -12.28 -22.35 -11.16
CA GLY A 879 -10.83 -22.55 -11.35
C GLY A 879 -10.39 -24.01 -11.44
N ASP A 880 -11.24 -24.94 -11.03
CA ASP A 880 -11.09 -26.38 -11.22
C ASP A 880 -11.40 -26.84 -12.66
N GLN A 881 -12.18 -26.04 -13.39
CA GLN A 881 -12.64 -26.29 -14.76
C GLN A 881 -11.86 -25.44 -15.80
N LEU A 882 -10.77 -24.79 -15.38
CA LEU A 882 -9.83 -24.11 -16.29
C LEU A 882 -9.24 -25.12 -17.29
N PRO A 883 -9.22 -24.84 -18.61
CA PRO A 883 -8.70 -25.79 -19.60
C PRO A 883 -7.24 -26.19 -19.33
N GLU A 884 -6.97 -27.50 -19.27
CA GLU A 884 -5.61 -28.03 -19.08
C GLU A 884 -4.62 -27.50 -20.13
N GLN A 885 -5.10 -27.25 -21.36
CA GLN A 885 -4.32 -26.73 -22.47
C GLN A 885 -5.04 -25.57 -23.17
N HIS A 886 -4.34 -24.45 -23.31
CA HIS A 886 -4.76 -23.29 -24.10
C HIS A 886 -3.52 -22.65 -24.74
N PRO A 887 -3.57 -22.03 -25.94
CA PRO A 887 -2.38 -21.42 -26.57
C PRO A 887 -1.54 -20.53 -25.63
N LEU A 888 -2.21 -19.74 -24.79
CA LEU A 888 -1.58 -18.85 -23.78
C LEU A 888 -0.61 -19.56 -22.83
N TRP A 889 -0.87 -20.82 -22.47
CA TRP A 889 0.01 -21.63 -21.60
C TRP A 889 0.56 -22.90 -22.24
N ARG A 890 0.21 -23.21 -23.49
CA ARG A 890 0.93 -24.18 -24.34
C ARG A 890 2.33 -23.69 -24.70
N ASP A 891 2.49 -22.37 -24.88
CA ASP A 891 3.79 -21.76 -25.14
C ASP A 891 4.39 -21.05 -23.91
N ALA A 892 3.69 -20.99 -22.76
CA ALA A 892 4.30 -20.59 -21.49
C ALA A 892 5.40 -21.58 -21.04
N ASP A 893 5.31 -22.85 -21.44
CA ASP A 893 6.40 -23.83 -21.28
C ASP A 893 7.63 -23.50 -22.17
N ARG A 894 7.62 -22.44 -23.00
CA ARG A 894 8.81 -21.94 -23.73
C ARG A 894 9.67 -20.96 -22.92
N THR A 895 9.18 -20.41 -21.81
CA THR A 895 10.06 -20.08 -20.69
C THR A 895 10.44 -21.39 -19.99
N LYS A 896 11.15 -22.25 -20.73
CA LYS A 896 11.38 -23.67 -20.42
C LYS A 896 11.92 -23.85 -19.01
N ASP A 897 11.07 -24.28 -18.08
CA ASP A 897 11.49 -24.92 -16.84
C ASP A 897 12.54 -26.00 -17.16
N LEU A 898 13.40 -26.32 -16.19
CA LEU A 898 14.45 -27.32 -16.34
C LEU A 898 13.92 -28.70 -16.81
N ASP A 899 12.64 -28.98 -16.58
CA ASP A 899 11.89 -30.15 -17.06
C ASP A 899 11.89 -30.31 -18.60
N GLY A 900 12.10 -29.22 -19.35
CA GLY A 900 12.25 -29.24 -20.81
C GLY A 900 13.62 -29.73 -21.32
N TYR A 901 14.52 -30.12 -20.41
CA TYR A 901 15.89 -30.59 -20.70
C TYR A 901 16.19 -31.87 -19.90
N GLU A 902 16.43 -32.98 -20.58
CA GLU A 902 16.85 -34.22 -19.91
C GLU A 902 18.37 -34.21 -19.62
N ARG A 903 18.77 -34.68 -18.43
CA ARG A 903 20.18 -34.99 -18.13
C ARG A 903 20.57 -36.27 -18.88
N GLY A 904 21.49 -36.16 -19.84
CA GLY A 904 22.08 -37.32 -20.52
C GLY A 904 23.20 -37.96 -19.70
N SER A 905 24.28 -38.41 -20.35
CA SER A 905 25.37 -39.11 -19.66
C SER A 905 26.15 -38.18 -18.72
N LEU A 906 26.30 -38.56 -17.45
CA LEU A 906 27.20 -37.91 -16.51
C LEU A 906 28.64 -37.94 -17.03
N LEU A 907 29.26 -36.76 -17.19
CA LEU A 907 30.63 -36.58 -17.66
C LEU A 907 31.63 -36.39 -16.52
N PHE A 908 31.19 -35.73 -15.44
CA PHE A 908 32.02 -35.47 -14.27
C PHE A 908 31.12 -35.26 -13.04
N GLN A 909 31.60 -35.69 -11.88
CA GLN A 909 30.98 -35.39 -10.58
C GLN A 909 32.08 -35.29 -9.53
N ASP A 910 31.99 -34.29 -8.65
CA ASP A 910 32.83 -34.16 -7.48
C ASP A 910 31.97 -33.81 -6.25
N ARG A 911 32.17 -34.58 -5.17
CA ARG A 911 31.59 -34.34 -3.85
C ARG A 911 32.64 -33.88 -2.85
N PHE A 912 33.78 -33.42 -3.34
CA PHE A 912 34.94 -32.99 -2.58
C PHE A 912 35.38 -34.02 -1.53
N ASP A 913 35.24 -35.31 -1.83
CA ASP A 913 35.69 -36.42 -0.98
C ASP A 913 37.15 -36.82 -1.25
N GLN A 914 37.72 -36.36 -2.37
CA GLN A 914 39.11 -36.56 -2.77
C GLN A 914 39.98 -35.29 -2.65
N GLY A 915 39.52 -34.27 -1.92
CA GLY A 915 40.22 -33.00 -1.76
C GLY A 915 40.34 -32.22 -3.08
N MET A 916 41.37 -31.39 -3.20
CA MET A 916 41.60 -30.53 -4.38
C MET A 916 42.08 -31.28 -5.64
N ARG A 917 41.92 -32.61 -5.72
CA ARG A 917 42.49 -33.45 -6.79
C ARG A 917 42.13 -33.01 -8.21
N HIS A 918 40.91 -32.50 -8.39
CA HIS A 918 40.36 -32.08 -9.68
C HIS A 918 40.32 -30.55 -9.85
N TRP A 919 40.93 -29.79 -8.94
CA TRP A 919 40.72 -28.34 -8.84
C TRP A 919 42.04 -27.56 -8.70
N LYS A 920 42.21 -26.53 -9.53
CA LYS A 920 43.36 -25.61 -9.51
C LYS A 920 42.91 -24.25 -8.97
N ALA A 921 43.48 -23.84 -7.85
CA ALA A 921 43.17 -22.55 -7.20
C ALA A 921 44.16 -21.45 -7.63
N GLU A 922 43.63 -20.38 -8.21
CA GLU A 922 44.31 -19.11 -8.45
C GLU A 922 43.83 -18.11 -7.39
N ALA A 923 44.60 -17.95 -6.32
CA ALA A 923 44.20 -17.17 -5.13
C ALA A 923 45.38 -16.36 -4.55
N PRO A 924 45.12 -15.38 -3.66
CA PRO A 924 46.17 -14.59 -3.02
C PRO A 924 47.01 -15.47 -2.09
N ASN A 925 48.34 -15.37 -2.19
CA ASN A 925 49.26 -16.04 -1.26
C ASN A 925 49.44 -15.18 0.00
N THR A 926 48.41 -15.11 0.84
CA THR A 926 48.40 -14.39 2.12
C THR A 926 48.03 -15.32 3.27
N ALA A 927 48.40 -14.98 4.50
CA ALA A 927 48.00 -15.75 5.68
C ALA A 927 46.49 -15.64 6.01
N ALA A 928 45.75 -14.78 5.32
CA ALA A 928 44.31 -14.62 5.48
C ALA A 928 43.49 -15.30 4.37
N SER A 929 44.14 -15.80 3.31
CA SER A 929 43.49 -16.55 2.22
C SER A 929 43.75 -18.05 2.30
N ALA A 930 42.70 -18.84 2.12
CA ALA A 930 42.74 -20.30 2.05
C ALA A 930 41.72 -20.82 1.01
N VAL A 931 42.13 -21.84 0.26
CA VAL A 931 41.23 -22.67 -0.55
C VAL A 931 41.46 -24.12 -0.14
N THR A 932 40.50 -24.69 0.56
CA THR A 932 40.60 -26.00 1.22
C THR A 932 39.38 -26.86 0.92
N VAL A 933 39.45 -28.13 1.28
CA VAL A 933 38.29 -29.02 1.29
C VAL A 933 38.06 -29.47 2.72
N GLU A 934 36.89 -29.14 3.25
CA GLU A 934 36.52 -29.31 4.66
C GLU A 934 35.10 -29.87 4.74
N GLY A 935 34.90 -30.91 5.55
CA GLY A 935 33.58 -31.53 5.73
C GLY A 935 32.92 -32.13 4.48
N GLY A 936 33.70 -32.40 3.42
CA GLY A 936 33.17 -32.83 2.12
C GLY A 936 32.69 -31.68 1.22
N LYS A 937 33.15 -30.44 1.47
CA LYS A 937 32.85 -29.26 0.66
C LYS A 937 34.11 -28.52 0.27
N LEU A 938 34.11 -27.87 -0.88
CA LEU A 938 35.12 -26.89 -1.25
C LEU A 938 34.85 -25.59 -0.49
N LEU A 939 35.82 -25.17 0.33
CA LEU A 939 35.82 -23.91 1.05
C LEU A 939 36.75 -22.92 0.37
N ILE A 940 36.21 -21.76 -0.02
CA ILE A 940 36.98 -20.62 -0.53
C ILE A 940 36.86 -19.52 0.55
N ASP A 941 37.89 -19.31 1.36
CA ASP A 941 37.96 -18.28 2.41
C ASP A 941 39.10 -17.30 2.10
N VAL A 942 38.82 -16.22 1.37
CA VAL A 942 39.87 -15.35 0.79
C VAL A 942 39.71 -13.88 1.16
N ASP A 943 40.83 -13.20 1.36
CA ASP A 943 40.93 -11.75 1.63
C ASP A 943 40.93 -10.90 0.34
N GLY A 944 41.11 -11.54 -0.81
CA GLY A 944 41.19 -10.90 -2.13
C GLY A 944 40.41 -11.65 -3.22
N GLY A 945 40.75 -11.41 -4.49
CA GLY A 945 40.14 -12.12 -5.61
C GLY A 945 40.68 -13.55 -5.73
N ALA A 946 39.80 -14.52 -5.99
CA ALA A 946 40.18 -15.91 -6.24
C ALA A 946 39.34 -16.57 -7.34
N THR A 947 39.93 -17.51 -8.07
CA THR A 947 39.23 -18.40 -9.01
C THR A 947 39.69 -19.84 -8.80
N VAL A 948 38.77 -20.77 -8.64
CA VAL A 948 39.04 -22.21 -8.47
C VAL A 948 38.49 -22.93 -9.70
N TRP A 949 39.40 -23.40 -10.54
CA TRP A 949 39.10 -24.02 -11.82
C TRP A 949 39.01 -25.54 -11.73
N LEU A 950 38.06 -26.12 -12.44
CA LEU A 950 38.04 -27.55 -12.73
C LEU A 950 39.20 -27.89 -13.69
N ASP A 951 40.08 -28.81 -13.32
CA ASP A 951 41.21 -29.27 -14.15
C ASP A 951 40.78 -30.29 -15.22
N GLN A 952 39.66 -30.00 -15.88
CA GLN A 952 39.08 -30.78 -16.97
C GLN A 952 38.41 -29.82 -17.94
N LYS A 953 38.86 -29.83 -19.20
CA LYS A 953 38.22 -29.07 -20.28
C LYS A 953 36.89 -29.74 -20.63
N LEU A 954 35.81 -28.96 -20.63
CA LEU A 954 34.47 -29.39 -20.99
C LEU A 954 34.19 -29.04 -22.46
N SER A 955 33.33 -29.82 -23.13
CA SER A 955 32.98 -29.58 -24.54
C SER A 955 31.62 -30.16 -24.93
N GLY A 956 30.99 -29.52 -25.92
CA GLY A 956 29.67 -29.88 -26.44
C GLY A 956 28.52 -29.25 -25.65
N ASP A 957 27.34 -29.86 -25.77
CA ASP A 957 26.13 -29.43 -25.06
C ASP A 957 26.10 -30.05 -23.65
N LEU A 958 25.94 -29.20 -22.64
CA LEU A 958 26.22 -29.50 -21.24
C LEU A 958 25.11 -29.02 -20.29
N TRP A 959 24.95 -29.77 -19.22
CA TRP A 959 24.27 -29.37 -17.99
C TRP A 959 25.31 -29.37 -16.88
N ILE A 960 25.53 -28.22 -16.23
CA ILE A 960 26.41 -28.08 -15.06
C ILE A 960 25.53 -27.69 -13.88
N GLU A 961 25.60 -28.45 -12.78
CA GLU A 961 24.86 -28.16 -11.55
C GLU A 961 25.76 -28.24 -10.32
N TYR A 962 25.48 -27.41 -9.31
CA TYR A 962 26.17 -27.43 -8.01
C TYR A 962 25.40 -26.67 -6.94
N LYS A 963 25.75 -26.91 -5.68
CA LYS A 963 25.29 -26.14 -4.53
C LYS A 963 26.34 -25.13 -4.10
N ARG A 964 25.94 -23.92 -3.72
CA ARG A 964 26.85 -22.85 -3.29
C ARG A 964 26.22 -21.95 -2.24
N LYS A 965 26.99 -21.60 -1.21
CA LYS A 965 26.54 -20.76 -0.08
C LYS A 965 27.60 -19.72 0.24
N VAL A 966 27.17 -18.47 0.44
CA VAL A 966 28.05 -17.39 0.94
C VAL A 966 27.89 -17.30 2.46
N VAL A 967 28.98 -17.51 3.18
CA VAL A 967 29.00 -17.61 4.64
C VAL A 967 29.20 -16.22 5.24
N VAL A 968 28.33 -15.88 6.19
CA VAL A 968 28.34 -14.63 6.96
C VAL A 968 27.96 -14.98 8.40
N ASP A 969 28.91 -15.54 9.15
CA ASP A 969 28.79 -15.94 10.57
C ASP A 969 29.66 -15.11 11.54
N GLY A 970 30.47 -14.18 11.01
CA GLY A 970 31.39 -13.33 11.79
C GLY A 970 32.88 -13.59 11.52
N GLY A 971 33.19 -14.40 10.51
CA GLY A 971 34.55 -14.67 10.05
C GLY A 971 35.26 -13.46 9.42
N LYS A 972 36.59 -13.51 9.40
CA LYS A 972 37.50 -12.43 8.97
C LYS A 972 37.27 -11.92 7.54
N ASN A 973 36.78 -12.78 6.64
CA ASN A 973 36.53 -12.49 5.23
C ASN A 973 35.02 -12.51 4.90
N ASP A 974 34.15 -12.50 5.90
CA ASP A 974 32.71 -12.66 5.66
C ASP A 974 32.11 -11.43 5.00
N ARG A 975 31.71 -11.60 3.74
CA ARG A 975 31.11 -10.55 2.92
C ARG A 975 30.07 -11.17 2.01
N LEU A 976 28.84 -10.69 2.13
CA LEU A 976 27.77 -11.06 1.21
C LEU A 976 28.02 -10.35 -0.13
N SER A 977 28.76 -11.00 -1.03
CA SER A 977 29.06 -10.49 -2.38
C SER A 977 29.66 -11.58 -3.26
N ASP A 978 29.65 -11.37 -4.58
CA ASP A 978 30.54 -12.03 -5.54
C ASP A 978 30.44 -13.57 -5.61
N LEU A 979 29.23 -14.10 -5.74
CA LEU A 979 28.99 -15.48 -6.18
C LEU A 979 29.14 -15.51 -7.72
N ASN A 980 30.39 -15.56 -8.18
CA ASN A 980 30.76 -15.48 -9.58
C ASN A 980 31.16 -16.84 -10.17
N GLN A 981 30.93 -17.07 -11.46
CA GLN A 981 31.33 -18.28 -12.18
C GLN A 981 31.71 -18.00 -13.63
N PHE A 982 32.61 -18.82 -14.15
CA PHE A 982 33.02 -18.87 -15.54
C PHE A 982 32.72 -20.24 -16.15
N TRP A 983 32.28 -20.27 -17.41
CA TRP A 983 32.17 -21.50 -18.18
C TRP A 983 32.56 -21.29 -19.65
N MET A 984 32.93 -22.39 -20.31
CA MET A 984 33.59 -22.40 -21.63
C MET A 984 34.81 -21.47 -21.70
N ALA A 985 35.56 -21.38 -20.60
CA ALA A 985 36.71 -20.49 -20.49
C ALA A 985 37.93 -21.03 -21.24
N SER A 986 38.55 -20.18 -22.07
CA SER A 986 39.81 -20.45 -22.75
C SER A 986 40.64 -19.18 -22.88
N ASP A 987 41.95 -19.33 -22.96
CA ASP A 987 42.88 -18.23 -23.19
C ASP A 987 43.36 -18.25 -24.65
N PRO A 988 42.96 -17.29 -25.49
CA PRO A 988 43.40 -17.26 -26.90
C PRO A 988 44.89 -16.99 -27.07
N GLN A 989 45.59 -16.55 -26.03
CA GLN A 989 46.99 -16.14 -26.05
C GLN A 989 47.92 -17.17 -25.38
N ASN A 990 47.37 -18.13 -24.62
CA ASN A 990 48.14 -19.14 -23.89
C ASN A 990 47.45 -20.52 -23.91
N PRO A 991 48.11 -21.61 -24.33
CA PRO A 991 47.54 -22.95 -24.23
C PRO A 991 47.26 -23.42 -22.79
N ASP A 992 47.92 -22.84 -21.78
CA ASP A 992 47.62 -23.07 -20.37
C ASP A 992 46.78 -21.92 -19.78
N LEU A 993 45.59 -22.25 -19.29
CA LEU A 993 44.67 -21.29 -18.68
C LEU A 993 45.15 -20.83 -17.28
N PHE A 994 45.81 -21.73 -16.54
CA PHE A 994 46.00 -21.66 -15.08
C PHE A 994 47.23 -20.83 -14.68
N THR A 995 47.29 -19.60 -15.19
CA THR A 995 48.48 -18.73 -15.11
C THR A 995 48.24 -17.43 -14.32
N ARG A 996 47.08 -17.29 -13.68
CA ARG A 996 46.62 -16.06 -13.01
C ARG A 996 46.64 -16.22 -11.49
N ARG A 997 46.36 -15.14 -10.76
CA ARG A 997 46.49 -15.06 -9.28
C ARG A 997 45.19 -14.68 -8.58
N GLY A 998 44.05 -14.83 -9.26
CA GLY A 998 42.72 -14.51 -8.72
C GLY A 998 42.26 -13.06 -8.89
N VAL A 999 43.13 -12.15 -9.34
CA VAL A 999 42.81 -10.73 -9.58
C VAL A 999 41.86 -10.57 -10.77
N PHE A 1000 40.74 -9.86 -10.62
CA PHE A 1000 39.65 -9.93 -11.62
C PHE A 1000 40.07 -9.46 -13.02
N SER A 1001 40.85 -8.39 -13.11
CA SER A 1001 41.31 -7.86 -14.40
C SER A 1001 42.29 -8.77 -15.14
N GLU A 1002 42.91 -9.76 -14.48
CA GLU A 1002 43.74 -10.75 -15.17
C GLU A 1002 42.89 -11.67 -16.08
N TYR A 1003 41.57 -11.78 -15.85
CA TYR A 1003 40.64 -12.59 -16.63
C TYR A 1003 39.99 -11.83 -17.80
N ASP A 1004 40.18 -10.51 -17.92
CA ASP A 1004 39.53 -9.67 -18.95
C ASP A 1004 39.94 -10.08 -20.38
N SER A 1005 41.12 -10.67 -20.56
CA SER A 1005 41.60 -11.17 -21.87
C SER A 1005 41.08 -12.55 -22.27
N LEU A 1006 40.33 -13.24 -21.41
CA LEU A 1006 39.84 -14.59 -21.70
C LEU A 1006 38.65 -14.60 -22.66
N GLN A 1007 38.46 -15.72 -23.34
CA GLN A 1007 37.23 -16.04 -24.03
C GLN A 1007 36.38 -16.93 -23.11
N LEU A 1008 35.26 -16.41 -22.60
CA LEU A 1008 34.40 -17.10 -21.63
C LEU A 1008 32.97 -16.55 -21.58
N TYR A 1009 32.06 -17.29 -20.96
CA TYR A 1009 30.83 -16.75 -20.39
C TYR A 1009 31.00 -16.53 -18.89
N TYR A 1010 30.35 -15.48 -18.38
CA TYR A 1010 30.39 -15.08 -16.97
C TYR A 1010 28.99 -14.77 -16.45
N ALA A 1011 28.67 -15.32 -15.28
CA ALA A 1011 27.57 -14.86 -14.45
C ALA A 1011 28.10 -14.50 -13.06
N GLY A 1012 27.57 -13.41 -12.49
CA GLY A 1012 27.88 -12.99 -11.13
C GLY A 1012 26.59 -12.65 -10.39
N VAL A 1013 26.30 -13.36 -9.31
CA VAL A 1013 25.16 -13.08 -8.42
C VAL A 1013 25.67 -12.26 -7.23
N GLY A 1014 25.01 -11.15 -6.93
CA GLY A 1014 25.39 -10.26 -5.84
C GLY A 1014 26.76 -9.60 -6.00
N GLY A 1015 27.15 -9.21 -7.21
CA GLY A 1015 28.29 -8.32 -7.45
C GLY A 1015 28.05 -6.91 -6.91
N ASN A 1016 29.10 -6.08 -6.92
CA ASN A 1016 29.06 -4.69 -6.45
C ASN A 1016 28.57 -4.56 -4.99
N THR A 1017 29.09 -5.39 -4.07
CA THR A 1017 28.64 -5.46 -2.67
C THR A 1017 27.16 -5.85 -2.57
N ASN A 1018 26.79 -6.91 -3.31
CA ASN A 1018 25.42 -7.42 -3.40
C ASN A 1018 24.36 -6.37 -3.82
N THR A 1019 24.63 -5.65 -4.91
CA THR A 1019 23.67 -4.70 -5.51
C THR A 1019 23.33 -5.01 -6.98
N THR A 1020 24.03 -5.95 -7.61
CA THR A 1020 23.80 -6.31 -9.03
C THR A 1020 24.02 -7.79 -9.27
N THR A 1021 23.18 -8.42 -10.08
CA THR A 1021 23.34 -9.78 -10.59
C THR A 1021 23.39 -9.73 -12.11
N ARG A 1022 24.50 -10.17 -12.73
CA ARG A 1022 24.87 -9.76 -14.10
C ARG A 1022 25.37 -10.92 -14.96
N PHE A 1023 25.06 -10.89 -16.26
CA PHE A 1023 25.57 -11.83 -17.25
C PHE A 1023 26.41 -11.14 -18.35
N ARG A 1024 27.55 -11.75 -18.70
CA ARG A 1024 28.51 -11.22 -19.69
C ARG A 1024 29.09 -12.30 -20.59
N LYS A 1025 29.44 -11.93 -21.82
CA LYS A 1025 30.35 -12.67 -22.70
C LYS A 1025 31.67 -11.92 -22.81
N TYR A 1026 32.79 -12.63 -22.68
CA TYR A 1026 34.13 -12.10 -22.93
C TYR A 1026 34.61 -12.77 -24.22
N PRO A 1027 34.93 -12.03 -25.30
CA PRO A 1027 35.25 -12.63 -26.59
C PRO A 1027 36.73 -13.03 -26.75
N GLY A 1028 37.61 -12.65 -25.81
CA GLY A 1028 39.05 -12.96 -25.85
C GLY A 1028 39.97 -11.81 -26.28
N ASN A 1029 39.46 -10.58 -26.36
CA ASN A 1029 40.20 -9.38 -26.81
C ASN A 1029 40.43 -8.32 -25.72
N GLY A 1030 39.97 -8.56 -24.48
CA GLY A 1030 39.95 -7.58 -23.39
C GLY A 1030 38.58 -6.94 -23.09
N GLU A 1031 37.60 -7.13 -23.97
CA GLU A 1031 36.24 -6.59 -23.78
C GLU A 1031 35.38 -7.47 -22.87
N ARG A 1032 34.45 -6.82 -22.17
CA ARG A 1032 33.47 -7.47 -21.27
C ARG A 1032 32.07 -7.07 -21.67
N VAL A 1033 31.49 -7.78 -22.64
CA VAL A 1033 30.17 -7.46 -23.18
C VAL A 1033 29.11 -7.78 -22.12
N LEU A 1034 28.46 -6.75 -21.58
CA LEU A 1034 27.30 -6.88 -20.71
C LEU A 1034 26.07 -7.18 -21.54
N HIS A 1035 25.38 -8.27 -21.24
CA HIS A 1035 24.14 -8.66 -21.93
C HIS A 1035 22.91 -8.41 -21.07
N GLU A 1036 22.99 -8.69 -19.76
CA GLU A 1036 21.86 -8.56 -18.84
C GLU A 1036 22.33 -8.21 -17.43
N ASP A 1037 21.51 -7.44 -16.70
CA ASP A 1037 21.88 -6.79 -15.44
C ASP A 1037 20.63 -6.60 -14.56
N LEU A 1038 20.49 -7.46 -13.55
CA LEU A 1038 19.38 -7.51 -12.61
C LEU A 1038 19.78 -6.79 -11.31
N THR A 1039 18.88 -5.97 -10.77
CA THR A 1039 19.16 -5.07 -9.63
C THR A 1039 18.07 -5.09 -8.56
N ASP A 1040 17.01 -5.86 -8.78
CA ASP A 1040 15.94 -6.05 -7.81
C ASP A 1040 16.37 -7.01 -6.67
N PRO A 1041 15.75 -6.92 -5.48
CA PRO A 1041 16.14 -7.74 -4.33
C PRO A 1041 15.97 -9.26 -4.48
N ALA A 1042 15.11 -9.75 -5.38
CA ALA A 1042 14.88 -11.20 -5.53
C ALA A 1042 16.11 -11.89 -6.15
N HIS A 1043 16.78 -11.21 -7.08
CA HIS A 1043 17.97 -11.72 -7.75
C HIS A 1043 19.29 -11.52 -6.97
N LEU A 1044 19.24 -11.00 -5.73
CA LEU A 1044 20.43 -10.76 -4.89
C LEU A 1044 20.70 -11.89 -3.90
N LEU A 1045 21.92 -11.92 -3.36
CA LEU A 1045 22.34 -12.91 -2.36
C LEU A 1045 21.70 -12.63 -1.00
N GLN A 1046 21.44 -13.69 -0.26
CA GLN A 1046 21.00 -13.71 1.13
C GLN A 1046 22.09 -14.40 1.97
N PRO A 1047 22.39 -13.89 3.18
CA PRO A 1047 23.49 -14.43 3.99
C PRO A 1047 23.18 -15.86 4.45
N ASN A 1048 24.18 -16.74 4.36
CA ASN A 1048 24.11 -18.15 4.79
C ASN A 1048 23.09 -19.03 4.05
N ARG A 1049 22.42 -18.54 3.00
CA ARG A 1049 21.54 -19.34 2.13
C ARG A 1049 22.37 -20.25 1.22
N GLU A 1050 21.96 -21.50 1.12
CA GLU A 1050 22.45 -22.43 0.09
C GLU A 1050 21.61 -22.26 -1.17
N TYR A 1051 22.29 -22.08 -2.30
CA TYR A 1051 21.71 -21.94 -3.63
C TYR A 1051 22.05 -23.14 -4.50
N THR A 1052 21.08 -23.66 -5.23
CA THR A 1052 21.30 -24.64 -6.30
C THR A 1052 21.46 -23.90 -7.62
N ILE A 1053 22.67 -23.93 -8.19
CA ILE A 1053 22.96 -23.29 -9.47
C ILE A 1053 22.88 -24.33 -10.57
N THR A 1054 22.24 -23.99 -11.69
CA THR A 1054 22.25 -24.80 -12.92
C THR A 1054 22.66 -23.93 -14.12
N ILE A 1055 23.53 -24.46 -14.96
CA ILE A 1055 23.97 -23.83 -16.22
C ILE A 1055 23.72 -24.81 -17.35
N LEU A 1056 22.95 -24.39 -18.35
CA LEU A 1056 22.76 -25.13 -19.58
C LEU A 1056 23.56 -24.48 -20.72
N VAL A 1057 24.15 -25.31 -21.55
CA VAL A 1057 24.70 -24.94 -22.86
C VAL A 1057 24.12 -25.93 -23.87
N LYS A 1058 23.29 -25.48 -24.81
CA LYS A 1058 22.76 -26.33 -25.89
C LYS A 1058 22.63 -25.56 -27.20
N GLU A 1059 23.26 -26.05 -28.26
CA GLU A 1059 23.11 -25.51 -29.63
C GLU A 1059 23.36 -23.99 -29.75
N GLY A 1060 24.24 -23.45 -28.90
CA GLY A 1060 24.58 -22.03 -28.83
C GLY A 1060 23.68 -21.16 -27.94
N LEU A 1061 22.59 -21.73 -27.40
CA LEU A 1061 21.91 -21.15 -26.24
C LEU A 1061 22.70 -21.47 -24.97
N THR A 1062 22.99 -20.45 -24.16
CA THR A 1062 23.40 -20.65 -22.77
C THR A 1062 22.40 -20.01 -21.80
N THR A 1063 22.09 -20.70 -20.71
CA THR A 1063 21.17 -20.18 -19.68
C THR A 1063 21.75 -20.43 -18.29
N PHE A 1064 21.41 -19.54 -17.35
CA PHE A 1064 21.90 -19.57 -15.98
C PHE A 1064 20.70 -19.50 -15.02
N TRP A 1065 20.71 -20.39 -14.04
CA TRP A 1065 19.58 -20.69 -13.16
C TRP A 1065 20.01 -20.69 -11.69
N VAL A 1066 19.12 -20.23 -10.81
CA VAL A 1066 19.31 -20.21 -9.36
C VAL A 1066 18.03 -20.75 -8.72
N ASP A 1067 18.15 -21.80 -7.90
CA ASP A 1067 17.03 -22.47 -7.20
C ASP A 1067 15.86 -22.90 -8.11
N GLY A 1068 16.14 -23.16 -9.40
CA GLY A 1068 15.14 -23.53 -10.41
C GLY A 1068 14.54 -22.35 -11.18
N GLU A 1069 14.85 -21.11 -10.81
CA GLU A 1069 14.45 -19.89 -11.52
C GLU A 1069 15.52 -19.48 -12.56
N ARG A 1070 15.09 -19.04 -13.75
CA ARG A 1070 16.01 -18.62 -14.82
C ARG A 1070 16.39 -17.17 -14.67
N TYR A 1071 17.62 -16.93 -14.25
CA TYR A 1071 18.16 -15.58 -14.12
C TYR A 1071 18.60 -15.02 -15.48
N PHE A 1072 19.19 -15.84 -16.37
CA PHE A 1072 19.68 -15.38 -17.68
C PHE A 1072 19.45 -16.38 -18.80
N ALA A 1073 19.22 -15.87 -20.02
CA ALA A 1073 19.18 -16.65 -21.25
C ALA A 1073 19.83 -15.89 -22.41
N PHE A 1074 20.84 -16.48 -23.05
CA PHE A 1074 21.59 -15.85 -24.13
C PHE A 1074 21.80 -16.81 -25.31
N GLN A 1075 21.20 -16.48 -26.46
CA GLN A 1075 21.43 -17.16 -27.73
C GLN A 1075 22.65 -16.52 -28.41
N ASP A 1076 23.76 -17.24 -28.43
CA ASP A 1076 25.02 -16.76 -29.00
C ASP A 1076 25.11 -17.09 -30.50
N SER A 1077 25.35 -16.07 -31.32
CA SER A 1077 25.59 -16.22 -32.77
C SER A 1077 26.99 -16.75 -33.10
N ALA A 1078 27.93 -16.68 -32.15
CA ALA A 1078 29.29 -17.20 -32.24
C ALA A 1078 29.64 -17.98 -30.95
N PRO A 1079 29.01 -19.14 -30.71
CA PRO A 1079 29.01 -19.81 -29.42
C PRO A 1079 30.35 -20.47 -29.07
N LEU A 1080 30.72 -20.37 -27.80
CA LEU A 1080 31.88 -21.07 -27.23
C LEU A 1080 31.54 -22.55 -27.03
N ARG A 1081 32.25 -23.45 -27.73
CA ARG A 1081 31.93 -24.89 -27.80
C ARG A 1081 32.74 -25.79 -26.86
N GLU A 1082 33.82 -25.26 -26.31
CA GLU A 1082 34.67 -25.96 -25.34
C GLU A 1082 35.43 -24.95 -24.46
N GLY A 1083 35.80 -25.39 -23.26
CA GLY A 1083 36.59 -24.60 -22.31
C GLY A 1083 36.48 -25.13 -20.89
N TYR A 1084 37.12 -24.45 -19.96
CA TYR A 1084 37.12 -24.80 -18.54
C TYR A 1084 35.96 -24.15 -17.79
N PHE A 1085 35.63 -24.73 -16.64
CA PHE A 1085 34.67 -24.18 -15.67
C PHE A 1085 35.42 -23.70 -14.43
N GLY A 1086 35.01 -22.58 -13.83
CA GLY A 1086 35.64 -22.07 -12.60
C GLY A 1086 34.69 -21.30 -11.69
N PHE A 1087 34.80 -21.57 -10.38
CA PHE A 1087 34.17 -20.77 -9.33
C PHE A 1087 35.03 -19.54 -9.06
N ARG A 1088 34.43 -18.35 -9.02
CA ARG A 1088 35.12 -17.10 -8.76
C ARG A 1088 34.53 -16.36 -7.56
N THR A 1089 35.36 -15.65 -6.82
CA THR A 1089 34.91 -14.64 -5.85
C THR A 1089 35.93 -13.52 -5.63
N VAL A 1090 35.57 -12.52 -4.81
CA VAL A 1090 36.45 -11.51 -4.24
C VAL A 1090 36.07 -11.32 -2.78
N GLN A 1091 37.06 -11.39 -1.88
CA GLN A 1091 36.98 -11.10 -0.45
C GLN A 1091 35.68 -11.66 0.17
N SER A 1092 35.55 -12.98 0.22
CA SER A 1092 34.39 -13.67 0.78
C SER A 1092 34.78 -15.05 1.30
N ARG A 1093 33.94 -15.61 2.18
CA ARG A 1093 33.96 -17.03 2.55
C ARG A 1093 32.78 -17.76 1.93
N GLN A 1094 33.02 -18.83 1.18
CA GLN A 1094 31.99 -19.58 0.46
C GLN A 1094 32.20 -21.09 0.53
N GLU A 1095 31.11 -21.83 0.71
CA GLU A 1095 31.04 -23.29 0.58
C GLU A 1095 30.48 -23.67 -0.80
N ILE A 1096 31.07 -24.67 -1.45
CA ILE A 1096 30.55 -25.33 -2.65
C ILE A 1096 30.45 -26.85 -2.40
N ASP A 1097 29.37 -27.45 -2.89
CA ASP A 1097 29.06 -28.88 -2.75
C ASP A 1097 28.37 -29.43 -4.03
N ASP A 1098 28.36 -30.75 -4.18
CA ASP A 1098 27.58 -31.53 -5.14
C ASP A 1098 27.72 -31.10 -6.62
N PHE A 1099 28.95 -30.81 -7.06
CA PHE A 1099 29.23 -30.39 -8.44
C PHE A 1099 29.09 -31.55 -9.42
N ARG A 1100 28.26 -31.38 -10.45
CA ARG A 1100 28.06 -32.36 -11.53
C ARG A 1100 28.06 -31.70 -12.91
N VAL A 1101 28.55 -32.43 -13.90
CA VAL A 1101 28.47 -32.09 -15.32
C VAL A 1101 27.89 -33.28 -16.08
N TYR A 1102 26.81 -33.06 -16.82
CA TYR A 1102 26.21 -34.03 -17.74
C TYR A 1102 26.34 -33.53 -19.17
N ARG A 1103 26.41 -34.47 -20.11
CA ARG A 1103 26.15 -34.21 -21.53
C ARG A 1103 24.64 -34.16 -21.74
N LEU A 1104 24.16 -33.21 -22.52
CA LEU A 1104 22.75 -33.20 -22.93
C LEU A 1104 22.52 -34.19 -24.10
N PRO A 1105 21.32 -34.80 -24.21
CA PRO A 1105 20.93 -35.60 -25.38
C PRO A 1105 20.83 -34.78 -26.67
#